data_AF-A0A6J2FFQ7-F1
#
_entry.id   AF-A0A6J2FFQ7-F1
#
_cell.length_a   1.000
_cell.length_b   1.000
_cell.length_c   1.000
_cell.angle_alpha   90.00
_cell.angle_beta   90.00
_cell.angle_gamma   90.00
#
_symmetry.space_group_name_H-M   'P 1'
#
loop_
_entity.id
_entity.type
_entity.pdbx_description
1 polymer ?
#
loop_
_entity_poly.entity_id
_entity_poly.type
_entity_poly.pdbx_seq_one_letter_code
_entity_poly.pdbx_strand_id
1 'polypeptide(L)'
;MLEILSNSSSSNNSGNNKLIEQKCPQNSPEDRDFFCHQMSFCLTELHLWSLKNTLHIGDRDIGIYQYYDKKDPPVSVTEHGNLEEKQKLAESRDYPWTLKNRRPEKLRDSLKELEELMQNSHCVLSKWKNKYVCQLLFGSGVLVSLSLSGPQLEKVVIDRSLVGKLISNSISDALLTDNFIILSFLTQNKLCFIQFTKKMGSPDTNKRLEKLSALDYKISYYEIPGPVNRTTERHLAINCVQDIVACWWPLVSDDAWPWAPISPEKDRANLLLLGYAQGRLEVLSCVRTEWDPLDIRFGTKQPHQVLTVERSVSVDKEPMADSCIYEYVRNKIQCISVTRIPLRSKAISCCRNVTEDKLILGCEDSSVILYETHRRVTLLAQAELLPSLISCHPSGAILLVGSNQGELQIFDMALSPINIQLLAEDRSPREILQFNKFFDISSSLVQMQWIAPWVVTQKPECGDIYDLLFLRFDRGPLGVLLFKLGIFTRGQLGLTDIIFQYIHCDEIYEAINILSSMNWDTLGHQCFISMSAIVNHLLRQKLTPEREAQLEASLGTFYAPTRPLLDTTILEYRDEISKYARRFFHHLLSSGGWEVQDQGYQHGHIQAQSSYSVETDCRQKGKYQRFEKAFLLAVDIGARDLFMDIHYFALDKGELALAEVARKRASDIDAESITSGVDFIYSTESD
;
A
#
# COMPACT_ATOMS: atom_id res chain seq x y z
N MET A 1 -8.26 -4.29 -19.86
CA MET A 1 -9.64 -3.86 -20.17
C MET A 1 -10.18 -4.80 -21.25
N LEU A 2 -11.13 -5.66 -20.91
CA LEU A 2 -12.08 -6.41 -21.76
C LEU A 2 -12.85 -7.37 -20.83
N GLU A 3 -13.91 -6.86 -20.21
CA GLU A 3 -14.96 -7.72 -19.66
C GLU A 3 -15.83 -8.16 -20.84
N ILE A 4 -15.76 -9.45 -21.20
CA ILE A 4 -16.84 -10.11 -21.93
C ILE A 4 -17.79 -10.66 -20.87
N LEU A 5 -18.99 -10.09 -20.83
CA LEU A 5 -20.10 -10.50 -20.01
C LEU A 5 -20.40 -12.00 -20.19
N SER A 6 -20.28 -12.75 -19.10
CA SER A 6 -20.93 -14.04 -18.92
C SER A 6 -22.42 -13.82 -18.68
N ASN A 7 -23.26 -14.08 -19.68
CA ASN A 7 -24.69 -14.27 -19.45
C ASN A 7 -24.95 -15.76 -19.16
N SER A 8 -25.30 -16.07 -17.92
CA SER A 8 -25.98 -17.30 -17.55
C SER A 8 -27.19 -16.99 -16.69
N SER A 9 -28.38 -16.98 -17.29
CA SER A 9 -29.59 -17.48 -16.65
C SER A 9 -30.66 -17.73 -17.71
N SER A 10 -31.18 -18.96 -17.65
CA SER A 10 -32.19 -19.60 -18.47
C SER A 10 -33.55 -18.91 -18.51
N SER A 11 -34.15 -18.81 -19.70
CA SER A 11 -35.60 -18.96 -19.88
C SER A 11 -35.92 -19.38 -21.31
N ASN A 12 -36.65 -20.49 -21.44
CA ASN A 12 -37.21 -21.03 -22.67
C ASN A 12 -38.02 -19.98 -23.45
N ASN A 13 -37.73 -19.81 -24.74
CA ASN A 13 -38.78 -19.69 -25.75
C ASN A 13 -38.27 -19.95 -27.16
N SER A 14 -39.00 -20.81 -27.87
CA SER A 14 -38.81 -21.22 -29.26
C SER A 14 -39.12 -20.10 -30.25
N GLY A 15 -38.31 -19.94 -31.30
CA GLY A 15 -38.71 -19.16 -32.48
C GLY A 15 -37.57 -18.87 -33.45
N ASN A 16 -37.66 -19.45 -34.65
CA ASN A 16 -36.85 -19.22 -35.86
C ASN A 16 -36.27 -17.81 -36.03
N ASN A 17 -35.01 -17.69 -36.51
CA ASN A 17 -34.71 -17.07 -37.81
C ASN A 17 -33.21 -17.07 -38.20
N LYS A 18 -32.96 -17.68 -39.37
CA LYS A 18 -31.98 -17.39 -40.45
C LYS A 18 -30.59 -16.83 -40.09
N LEU A 19 -29.57 -17.67 -40.36
CA LEU A 19 -28.18 -17.26 -40.60
C LEU A 19 -28.08 -16.29 -41.80
N ILE A 20 -27.39 -15.17 -41.60
CA ILE A 20 -26.75 -14.38 -42.65
C ILE A 20 -25.26 -14.38 -42.32
N GLU A 21 -24.46 -15.07 -43.13
CA GLU A 21 -23.00 -14.97 -43.11
C GLU A 21 -22.58 -13.60 -43.66
N GLN A 22 -21.97 -12.76 -42.82
CA GLN A 22 -21.19 -11.60 -43.26
C GLN A 22 -19.71 -11.87 -43.05
N LYS A 23 -18.96 -11.88 -44.16
CA LYS A 23 -17.52 -12.03 -44.26
C LYS A 23 -16.79 -10.95 -43.45
N CYS A 24 -15.79 -11.36 -42.67
CA CYS A 24 -14.78 -10.46 -42.09
C CYS A 24 -13.97 -9.77 -43.21
N PRO A 25 -13.70 -8.45 -43.12
CA PRO A 25 -12.70 -7.82 -43.96
C PRO A 25 -11.29 -8.24 -43.51
N GLN A 26 -10.43 -8.55 -44.48
CA GLN A 26 -9.01 -8.78 -44.27
C GLN A 26 -8.34 -7.43 -43.98
N ASN A 27 -7.86 -7.23 -42.76
CA ASN A 27 -7.03 -6.07 -42.43
C ASN A 27 -5.59 -6.29 -42.91
N SER A 28 -5.02 -5.23 -43.49
CA SER A 28 -3.67 -5.13 -44.04
C SER A 28 -2.58 -5.21 -42.95
N PRO A 29 -1.31 -5.48 -43.33
CA PRO A 29 -0.23 -5.71 -42.36
C PRO A 29 0.24 -4.45 -41.61
N GLU A 30 -0.27 -3.27 -41.93
CA GLU A 30 0.15 -1.98 -41.36
C GLU A 30 -0.55 -1.63 -40.03
N ASP A 31 -1.57 -2.39 -39.61
CA ASP A 31 -2.27 -2.20 -38.33
C ASP A 31 -1.62 -2.95 -37.13
N ARG A 32 -0.44 -3.55 -37.32
CA ARG A 32 0.24 -4.31 -36.24
C ARG A 32 1.18 -3.47 -35.35
N ASP A 33 1.45 -2.22 -35.71
CA ASP A 33 2.41 -1.36 -35.00
C ASP A 33 1.76 -0.35 -34.02
N PHE A 34 0.45 -0.44 -33.78
CA PHE A 34 -0.23 0.26 -32.68
C PHE A 34 -0.30 -0.58 -31.40
N PHE A 35 0.79 -1.26 -31.01
CA PHE A 35 0.99 -1.62 -29.61
C PHE A 35 1.36 -0.36 -28.83
N CYS A 36 0.34 0.47 -28.57
CA CYS A 36 0.40 1.58 -27.63
C CYS A 36 1.07 1.06 -26.36
N HIS A 37 2.23 1.61 -25.97
CA HIS A 37 2.92 1.23 -24.74
C HIS A 37 1.95 1.52 -23.58
N GLN A 38 1.26 0.49 -23.10
CA GLN A 38 0.21 0.63 -22.12
C GLN A 38 0.84 0.72 -20.74
N MET A 39 1.04 1.93 -20.22
CA MET A 39 1.43 2.13 -18.82
C MET A 39 0.40 1.49 -17.89
N SER A 40 0.88 0.92 -16.78
CA SER A 40 0.02 0.43 -15.70
C SER A 40 -0.72 1.58 -15.02
N PHE A 41 -1.95 1.30 -14.59
CA PHE A 41 -2.78 2.26 -13.86
C PHE A 41 -3.86 1.56 -13.03
N CYS A 42 -4.33 2.22 -11.97
CA CYS A 42 -5.48 1.83 -11.18
C CYS A 42 -6.75 2.48 -11.70
N LEU A 43 -7.76 1.67 -12.02
CA LEU A 43 -9.09 2.14 -12.37
C LEU A 43 -9.94 2.29 -11.10
N THR A 44 -10.64 3.42 -10.97
CA THR A 44 -11.41 3.76 -9.76
C THR A 44 -12.79 4.35 -10.06
N GLU A 45 -13.71 4.24 -9.12
CA GLU A 45 -15.00 4.94 -9.10
C GLU A 45 -15.10 5.78 -7.83
N LEU A 46 -15.57 7.02 -7.93
CA LEU A 46 -15.73 7.94 -6.81
C LEU A 46 -17.20 8.03 -6.42
N HIS A 47 -17.52 7.69 -5.17
CA HIS A 47 -18.87 7.79 -4.62
C HIS A 47 -18.88 8.87 -3.54
N LEU A 48 -19.54 9.99 -3.81
CA LEU A 48 -19.72 11.08 -2.87
C LEU A 48 -21.10 10.95 -2.22
N TRP A 49 -21.13 10.74 -0.91
CA TRP A 49 -22.37 10.67 -0.14
C TRP A 49 -22.85 12.08 0.15
N SER A 50 -23.45 12.70 -0.87
CA SER A 50 -23.93 14.07 -0.83
C SER A 50 -25.28 14.19 -1.54
N LEU A 51 -26.15 15.05 -1.01
CA LEU A 51 -27.37 15.54 -1.66
C LEU A 51 -27.27 17.01 -2.05
N LYS A 52 -26.13 17.66 -1.80
CA LYS A 52 -25.91 19.08 -2.09
C LYS A 52 -25.54 19.30 -3.54
N ASN A 53 -26.06 20.40 -4.09
CA ASN A 53 -25.76 20.86 -5.45
C ASN A 53 -24.42 21.62 -5.54
N THR A 54 -23.57 21.55 -4.51
CA THR A 54 -22.24 22.18 -4.47
C THR A 54 -21.15 21.33 -5.16
N LEU A 55 -21.59 20.36 -5.96
CA LEU A 55 -20.74 19.41 -6.67
C LEU A 55 -20.89 19.66 -8.17
N HIS A 56 -19.78 19.96 -8.84
CA HIS A 56 -19.70 20.10 -10.29
C HIS A 56 -19.27 18.77 -10.90
N ILE A 57 -20.22 17.86 -11.06
CA ILE A 57 -19.99 16.59 -11.76
C ILE A 57 -20.53 16.72 -13.19
N GLY A 58 -19.64 16.65 -14.18
CA GLY A 58 -20.04 16.71 -15.57
C GLY A 58 -20.83 15.46 -15.99
N ASP A 59 -21.69 15.61 -17.00
CA ASP A 59 -22.46 14.49 -17.55
C ASP A 59 -21.56 13.39 -18.13
N ARG A 60 -20.36 13.75 -18.59
CA ARG A 60 -19.35 12.83 -19.14
C ARG A 60 -18.53 12.10 -18.06
N ASP A 61 -18.60 12.53 -16.80
CA ASP A 61 -17.87 11.93 -15.70
C ASP A 61 -18.60 10.67 -15.18
N ILE A 62 -18.62 9.60 -15.97
CA ILE A 62 -19.39 8.37 -15.69
C ILE A 62 -18.95 7.63 -14.41
N GLY A 63 -17.70 7.83 -13.98
CA GLY A 63 -17.11 7.19 -12.80
C GLY A 63 -17.33 7.93 -11.48
N ILE A 64 -18.11 9.00 -11.48
CA ILE A 64 -18.41 9.79 -10.28
C ILE A 64 -19.92 9.76 -10.00
N TYR A 65 -20.24 9.33 -8.79
CA TYR A 65 -21.61 9.12 -8.33
C TYR A 65 -21.93 10.03 -7.14
N GLN A 66 -23.12 10.62 -7.17
CA GLN A 66 -23.74 11.39 -6.10
C GLN A 66 -25.23 11.06 -6.02
N TYR A 67 -25.91 11.52 -4.97
CA TYR A 67 -27.36 11.35 -4.83
C TYR A 67 -28.12 12.58 -5.29
N TYR A 68 -29.24 12.38 -5.99
CA TYR A 68 -30.09 13.47 -6.50
C TYR A 68 -31.44 13.54 -5.79
N ASP A 69 -31.99 14.76 -5.67
CA ASP A 69 -33.33 15.01 -5.15
C ASP A 69 -34.38 14.89 -6.27
N LYS A 70 -35.54 14.30 -5.98
CA LYS A 70 -36.66 14.21 -6.95
C LYS A 70 -37.25 15.56 -7.33
N LYS A 71 -36.97 16.60 -6.54
CA LYS A 71 -37.57 17.94 -6.68
C LYS A 71 -36.74 18.90 -7.51
N ASP A 72 -35.48 18.58 -7.79
CA ASP A 72 -34.65 19.41 -8.64
C ASP A 72 -34.96 19.05 -10.09
N PRO A 73 -35.62 19.93 -10.87
CA PRO A 73 -35.64 19.73 -12.31
C PRO A 73 -34.20 19.76 -12.81
N PRO A 74 -33.85 18.98 -13.84
CA PRO A 74 -32.55 19.09 -14.48
C PRO A 74 -32.34 20.55 -14.90
N VAL A 75 -31.40 21.23 -14.26
CA VAL A 75 -31.09 22.62 -14.60
C VAL A 75 -30.45 22.58 -15.98
N SER A 76 -31.18 23.14 -16.96
CA SER A 76 -30.88 23.29 -18.40
C SER A 76 -31.27 22.13 -19.34
N VAL A 77 -32.55 22.14 -19.75
CA VAL A 77 -33.19 21.28 -20.77
C VAL A 77 -32.68 21.54 -22.20
N THR A 78 -31.40 21.85 -22.40
CA THR A 78 -30.83 22.17 -23.73
C THR A 78 -29.69 21.26 -24.18
N GLU A 79 -29.22 20.30 -23.37
CA GLU A 79 -28.11 19.39 -23.76
C GLU A 79 -28.33 17.89 -23.40
N HIS A 80 -29.58 17.47 -23.12
CA HIS A 80 -29.88 16.20 -22.43
C HIS A 80 -30.00 14.95 -23.31
N GLY A 81 -28.85 14.35 -23.67
CA GLY A 81 -28.74 12.91 -23.93
C GLY A 81 -28.02 12.17 -22.80
N ASN A 82 -26.91 12.76 -22.32
CA ASN A 82 -25.91 12.04 -21.54
C ASN A 82 -26.30 11.81 -20.07
N LEU A 83 -27.09 12.70 -19.46
CA LEU A 83 -27.48 12.55 -18.05
C LEU A 83 -28.46 11.38 -17.82
N GLU A 84 -29.42 11.18 -18.72
CA GLU A 84 -30.34 10.04 -18.64
C GLU A 84 -29.60 8.71 -18.85
N GLU A 85 -28.62 8.70 -19.74
CA GLU A 85 -27.74 7.56 -19.97
C GLU A 85 -26.87 7.26 -18.75
N LYS A 86 -26.31 8.29 -18.11
CA LYS A 86 -25.58 8.17 -16.84
C LYS A 86 -26.46 7.62 -15.72
N GLN A 87 -27.71 8.08 -15.63
CA GLN A 87 -28.68 7.53 -14.67
C GLN A 87 -28.95 6.04 -14.96
N LYS A 88 -29.24 5.66 -16.22
CA LYS A 88 -29.47 4.26 -16.60
C LYS A 88 -28.24 3.38 -16.32
N LEU A 89 -27.03 3.92 -16.51
CA LEU A 89 -25.78 3.23 -16.20
C LEU A 89 -25.59 3.03 -14.69
N ALA A 90 -25.90 4.03 -13.87
CA ALA A 90 -25.86 3.90 -12.42
C ALA A 90 -26.89 2.85 -11.94
N GLU A 91 -28.12 2.91 -12.46
CA GLU A 91 -29.19 1.99 -12.10
C GLU A 91 -28.94 0.55 -12.57
N SER A 92 -28.27 0.34 -13.71
CA SER A 92 -27.89 -1.01 -14.18
C SER A 92 -26.78 -1.66 -13.35
N ARG A 93 -26.05 -0.86 -12.55
CA ARG A 93 -25.03 -1.29 -11.59
C ARG A 93 -25.56 -1.33 -10.15
N ASP A 94 -26.87 -1.27 -9.97
CA ASP A 94 -27.56 -1.22 -8.68
C ASP A 94 -27.16 -0.02 -7.80
N TYR A 95 -26.66 1.06 -8.40
CA TYR A 95 -26.34 2.30 -7.67
C TYR A 95 -27.59 3.19 -7.58
N PRO A 96 -28.03 3.58 -6.37
CA PRO A 96 -29.23 4.38 -6.21
C PRO A 96 -29.00 5.82 -6.66
N TRP A 97 -29.72 6.25 -7.70
CA TRP A 97 -29.71 7.65 -8.16
C TRP A 97 -30.45 8.60 -7.20
N THR A 98 -31.59 8.15 -6.66
CA THR A 98 -32.38 8.91 -5.68
C THR A 98 -32.59 8.10 -4.40
N LEU A 99 -32.30 8.72 -3.25
CA LEU A 99 -32.49 8.10 -1.95
C LEU A 99 -33.97 8.08 -1.55
N LYS A 100 -34.45 6.92 -1.11
CA LYS A 100 -35.84 6.71 -0.68
C LYS A 100 -35.93 6.71 0.85
N ASN A 101 -36.88 7.45 1.42
CA ASN A 101 -37.25 7.32 2.83
C ASN A 101 -38.27 6.18 2.99
N ARG A 102 -37.80 4.93 3.11
CA ARG A 102 -38.67 3.78 3.41
C ARG A 102 -38.67 3.54 4.90
N ARG A 103 -39.82 3.72 5.58
CA ARG A 103 -39.93 3.40 7.01
C ARG A 103 -39.43 1.96 7.28
N PRO A 104 -38.60 1.74 8.31
CA PRO A 104 -38.25 2.68 9.39
C PRO A 104 -37.08 3.63 9.08
N GLU A 105 -36.47 3.56 7.90
CA GLU A 105 -35.20 4.21 7.57
C GLU A 105 -35.43 5.45 6.68
N LYS A 106 -35.08 6.63 7.23
CA LYS A 106 -35.16 7.92 6.54
C LYS A 106 -33.77 8.36 6.08
N LEU A 107 -33.15 7.56 5.22
CA LEU A 107 -31.76 7.76 4.81
C LEU A 107 -31.51 9.17 4.24
N ARG A 108 -32.40 9.65 3.37
CA ARG A 108 -32.28 10.98 2.75
C ARG A 108 -32.26 12.10 3.79
N ASP A 109 -33.20 12.06 4.74
CA ASP A 109 -33.31 13.10 5.77
C ASP A 109 -32.11 13.03 6.73
N SER A 110 -31.69 11.82 7.09
CA SER A 110 -30.55 11.58 7.98
C SER A 110 -29.22 11.98 7.33
N LEU A 111 -29.09 11.85 6.01
CA LEU A 111 -27.93 12.32 5.27
C LEU A 111 -27.87 13.86 5.24
N LYS A 112 -28.99 14.55 4.98
CA LYS A 112 -29.04 16.02 5.07
C LYS A 112 -28.64 16.52 6.46
N GLU A 113 -29.15 15.86 7.49
CA GLU A 113 -28.80 16.17 8.88
C GLU A 113 -27.30 15.93 9.17
N LEU A 114 -26.71 14.85 8.63
CA LEU A 114 -25.27 14.59 8.72
C LEU A 114 -24.44 15.67 8.02
N GLU A 115 -24.84 16.09 6.82
CA GLU A 115 -24.17 17.16 6.08
C GLU A 115 -24.22 18.51 6.83
N GLU A 116 -25.34 18.82 7.50
CA GLU A 116 -25.45 20.00 8.37
C GLU A 116 -24.54 19.86 9.61
N LEU A 117 -24.46 18.67 10.20
CA LEU A 117 -23.54 18.41 11.33
C LEU A 117 -22.08 18.59 10.92
N MET A 118 -21.68 18.10 9.75
CA MET A 118 -20.33 18.26 9.19
C MET A 118 -19.97 19.74 8.99
N GLN A 119 -20.92 20.58 8.58
CA GLN A 119 -20.67 22.01 8.38
C GLN A 119 -20.54 22.79 9.69
N ASN A 120 -21.26 22.37 10.74
CA ASN A 120 -21.40 23.12 11.99
C ASN A 120 -20.49 22.61 13.13
N SER A 121 -20.00 21.37 13.05
CA SER A 121 -19.21 20.73 14.09
C SER A 121 -18.03 19.99 13.48
N HIS A 122 -16.86 20.07 14.12
CA HIS A 122 -15.71 19.27 13.71
C HIS A 122 -15.96 17.78 13.96
N CYS A 123 -15.61 16.94 12.99
CA CYS A 123 -15.56 15.49 13.14
C CYS A 123 -14.20 15.11 13.74
N VAL A 124 -14.23 14.60 14.97
CA VAL A 124 -13.04 14.29 15.79
C VAL A 124 -12.49 12.92 15.42
N LEU A 125 -13.36 11.92 15.37
CA LEU A 125 -12.98 10.52 15.13
C LEU A 125 -13.78 9.96 13.96
N SER A 126 -13.11 9.22 13.10
CA SER A 126 -13.72 8.29 12.16
C SER A 126 -13.11 6.92 12.37
N LYS A 127 -13.93 5.92 12.71
CA LYS A 127 -13.48 4.55 12.99
C LYS A 127 -14.36 3.52 12.30
N TRP A 128 -13.72 2.60 11.60
CA TRP A 128 -14.37 1.41 11.05
C TRP A 128 -14.46 0.31 12.10
N LYS A 129 -15.69 -0.12 12.43
CA LYS A 129 -15.93 -1.27 13.30
C LYS A 129 -15.69 -2.57 12.54
N ASN A 130 -16.12 -2.60 11.28
CA ASN A 130 -15.93 -3.69 10.32
C ASN A 130 -16.02 -3.09 8.90
N LYS A 131 -15.99 -3.95 7.87
CA LYS A 131 -16.09 -3.51 6.46
C LYS A 131 -17.41 -2.85 6.05
N TYR A 132 -18.43 -2.87 6.92
CA TYR A 132 -19.76 -2.37 6.64
C TYR A 132 -20.17 -1.19 7.53
N VAL A 133 -19.50 -0.97 8.67
CA VAL A 133 -19.94 0.00 9.68
C VAL A 133 -18.82 0.95 10.03
N CYS A 134 -19.05 2.24 9.77
CA CYS A 134 -18.20 3.35 10.22
C CYS A 134 -18.89 4.14 11.33
N GLN A 135 -18.13 4.57 12.33
CA GLN A 135 -18.59 5.41 13.42
C GLN A 135 -17.82 6.72 13.40
N LEU A 136 -18.57 7.82 13.36
CA LEU A 136 -18.07 9.18 13.42
C LEU A 136 -18.44 9.81 14.76
N LEU A 137 -17.48 10.43 15.44
CA LEU A 137 -17.76 11.22 16.64
C LEU A 137 -17.47 12.69 16.36
N PHE A 138 -18.46 13.54 16.61
CA PHE A 138 -18.34 14.99 16.46
C PHE A 138 -17.96 15.66 17.78
N GLY A 139 -17.30 16.82 17.70
CA GLY A 139 -16.91 17.62 18.86
C GLY A 139 -18.08 18.03 19.77
N SER A 140 -19.27 18.13 19.20
CA SER A 140 -20.53 18.35 19.93
C SER A 140 -20.98 17.16 20.80
N GLY A 141 -20.32 16.00 20.71
CA GLY A 141 -20.71 14.75 21.38
C GLY A 141 -21.74 13.93 20.60
N VAL A 142 -22.05 14.29 19.36
CA VAL A 142 -22.93 13.50 18.48
C VAL A 142 -22.15 12.30 17.95
N LEU A 143 -22.68 11.09 18.16
CA LEU A 143 -22.16 9.86 17.54
C LEU A 143 -23.02 9.54 16.33
N VAL A 144 -22.40 9.44 15.16
CA VAL A 144 -23.04 9.01 13.92
C VAL A 144 -22.50 7.64 13.54
N SER A 145 -23.37 6.71 13.19
CA SER A 145 -22.96 5.40 12.68
C SER A 145 -23.52 5.22 11.28
N LEU A 146 -22.61 4.97 10.33
CA LEU A 146 -22.86 4.77 8.91
C LEU A 146 -22.82 3.28 8.62
N SER A 147 -23.80 2.76 7.89
CA SER A 147 -23.81 1.39 7.39
C SER A 147 -23.73 1.39 5.87
N LEU A 148 -22.83 0.58 5.33
CA LEU A 148 -22.52 0.47 3.92
C LEU A 148 -22.90 -0.89 3.35
N SER A 149 -23.31 -0.86 2.08
CA SER A 149 -23.40 -2.02 1.21
C SER A 149 -22.54 -1.74 -0.03
N GLY A 150 -21.34 -2.32 -0.07
CA GLY A 150 -20.31 -1.95 -1.04
C GLY A 150 -19.95 -0.46 -0.93
N PRO A 151 -19.89 0.30 -2.05
CA PRO A 151 -19.60 1.74 -2.02
C PRO A 151 -20.79 2.61 -1.55
N GLN A 152 -21.98 2.00 -1.37
CA GLN A 152 -23.22 2.74 -1.15
C GLN A 152 -23.56 2.88 0.33
N LEU A 153 -24.08 4.05 0.69
CA LEU A 153 -24.59 4.32 2.03
C LEU A 153 -26.01 3.76 2.17
N GLU A 154 -26.18 2.75 3.02
CA GLU A 154 -27.47 2.11 3.28
C GLU A 154 -28.21 2.80 4.43
N LYS A 155 -27.49 3.15 5.50
CA LYS A 155 -28.10 3.67 6.72
C LYS A 155 -27.22 4.69 7.43
N VAL A 156 -27.87 5.73 7.95
CA VAL A 156 -27.25 6.72 8.84
C VAL A 156 -28.03 6.74 10.15
N VAL A 157 -27.34 6.48 11.26
CA VAL A 157 -27.91 6.53 12.60
C VAL A 157 -27.22 7.64 13.39
N ILE A 158 -27.98 8.70 13.70
CA ILE A 158 -27.50 9.83 14.49
C ILE A 158 -27.96 9.66 15.95
N ASP A 159 -27.01 9.73 16.87
CA ASP A 159 -27.21 9.65 18.31
C ASP A 159 -26.65 10.89 19.03
N ARG A 160 -27.51 11.54 19.81
CA ARG A 160 -27.21 12.76 20.56
C ARG A 160 -27.11 12.52 22.08
N SER A 161 -26.99 11.28 22.52
CA SER A 161 -27.07 10.90 23.94
C SER A 161 -26.00 11.56 24.83
N LEU A 162 -24.85 11.94 24.27
CA LEU A 162 -23.76 12.59 24.99
C LEU A 162 -23.79 14.13 24.89
N VAL A 163 -24.63 14.69 24.02
CA VAL A 163 -24.74 16.14 23.83
C VAL A 163 -25.23 16.78 25.12
N GLY A 164 -24.47 17.77 25.62
CA GLY A 164 -24.76 18.46 26.88
C GLY A 164 -24.39 17.71 28.15
N LYS A 165 -23.85 16.48 28.07
CA LYS A 165 -23.35 15.70 29.22
C LYS A 165 -21.83 15.79 29.41
N LEU A 166 -21.12 16.35 28.43
CA LEU A 166 -19.67 16.50 28.47
C LEU A 166 -19.28 17.84 29.11
N ILE A 167 -18.10 17.87 29.76
CA ILE A 167 -17.55 19.08 30.40
C ILE A 167 -17.10 20.15 29.40
N SER A 168 -16.90 19.80 28.13
CA SER A 168 -16.51 20.71 27.06
C SER A 168 -16.87 20.12 25.69
N ASN A 169 -17.12 20.99 24.72
CA ASN A 169 -17.29 20.63 23.30
C ASN A 169 -15.96 20.68 22.52
N SER A 170 -14.84 21.02 23.20
CA SER A 170 -13.51 21.11 22.60
C SER A 170 -12.76 19.77 22.67
N ILE A 171 -13.38 18.72 22.13
CA ILE A 171 -12.76 17.39 22.09
C ILE A 171 -11.58 17.42 21.10
N SER A 172 -10.39 16.99 21.55
CA SER A 172 -9.18 16.88 20.72
C SER A 172 -9.12 15.55 19.97
N ASP A 173 -9.31 14.45 20.69
CA ASP A 173 -9.30 13.10 20.14
C ASP A 173 -10.20 12.17 20.95
N ALA A 174 -10.64 11.08 20.33
CA ALA A 174 -11.56 10.13 20.92
C ALA A 174 -11.18 8.69 20.59
N LEU A 175 -11.41 7.81 21.54
CA LEU A 175 -11.21 6.39 21.40
C LEU A 175 -12.53 5.66 21.68
N LEU A 176 -13.05 4.96 20.68
CA LEU A 176 -14.30 4.22 20.76
C LEU A 176 -14.04 2.71 20.71
N THR A 177 -14.43 1.98 21.75
CA THR A 177 -14.38 0.50 21.80
C THR A 177 -15.78 -0.08 22.01
N ASP A 178 -15.91 -1.40 22.01
CA ASP A 178 -17.18 -2.06 22.32
C ASP A 178 -17.55 -1.97 23.82
N ASN A 179 -16.61 -1.61 24.70
CA ASN A 179 -16.81 -1.59 26.15
C ASN A 179 -16.82 -0.18 26.74
N PHE A 180 -16.16 0.77 26.10
CA PHE A 180 -16.01 2.14 26.61
C PHE A 180 -15.63 3.15 25.52
N ILE A 181 -15.80 4.43 25.85
CA ILE A 181 -15.29 5.57 25.09
C ILE A 181 -14.32 6.36 25.98
N ILE A 182 -13.17 6.77 25.45
CA ILE A 182 -12.29 7.77 26.07
C ILE A 182 -12.28 9.02 25.20
N LEU A 183 -12.49 10.18 25.80
CA LEU A 183 -12.37 11.48 25.12
C LEU A 183 -11.29 12.32 25.80
N SER A 184 -10.48 12.98 24.98
CA SER A 184 -9.52 13.99 25.41
C SER A 184 -10.00 15.39 25.01
N PHE A 185 -9.61 16.41 25.76
CA PHE A 185 -10.02 17.79 25.52
C PHE A 185 -8.82 18.69 25.20
N LEU A 186 -9.04 19.69 24.35
CA LEU A 186 -8.03 20.67 23.94
C LEU A 186 -7.61 21.58 25.10
N THR A 187 -8.58 22.06 25.87
CA THR A 187 -8.39 23.12 26.88
C THR A 187 -8.21 22.59 28.30
N GLN A 188 -8.59 21.33 28.55
CA GLN A 188 -8.65 20.75 29.89
C GLN A 188 -7.71 19.55 29.99
N ASN A 189 -6.95 19.47 31.08
CA ASN A 189 -6.09 18.33 31.38
C ASN A 189 -6.92 17.22 32.04
N LYS A 190 -8.00 16.82 31.38
CA LYS A 190 -8.93 15.79 31.82
C LYS A 190 -9.22 14.81 30.68
N LEU A 191 -9.41 13.55 31.04
CA LEU A 191 -9.97 12.52 30.17
C LEU A 191 -11.40 12.21 30.61
N CYS A 192 -12.32 12.15 29.66
CA CYS A 192 -13.67 11.65 29.87
C CYS A 192 -13.69 10.15 29.57
N PHE A 193 -14.05 9.34 30.54
CA PHE A 193 -14.21 7.90 30.39
C PHE A 193 -15.68 7.53 30.48
N ILE A 194 -16.22 6.96 29.42
CA ILE A 194 -17.62 6.55 29.31
C ILE A 194 -17.64 5.02 29.26
N GLN A 195 -18.04 4.37 30.34
CA GLN A 195 -18.10 2.92 30.43
C GLN A 195 -19.49 2.41 30.09
N PHE A 196 -19.59 1.40 29.24
CA PHE A 196 -20.86 0.71 28.99
C PHE A 196 -21.08 -0.41 30.01
N THR A 197 -22.28 -0.50 30.58
CA THR A 197 -22.61 -1.57 31.54
C THR A 197 -22.90 -2.90 30.85
N LYS A 198 -23.26 -2.86 29.57
CA LYS A 198 -23.40 -4.00 28.66
C LYS A 198 -22.50 -3.76 27.43
N LYS A 199 -21.86 -4.82 26.92
CA LYS A 199 -21.02 -4.72 25.73
C LYS A 199 -21.84 -4.22 24.53
N MET A 200 -21.26 -3.31 23.76
CA MET A 200 -21.84 -2.75 22.54
C MET A 200 -21.77 -3.78 21.39
N GLY A 201 -22.62 -4.80 21.48
CA GLY A 201 -22.88 -5.79 20.42
C GLY A 201 -22.23 -7.17 20.59
N SER A 202 -23.01 -8.22 20.34
CA SER A 202 -22.54 -9.57 19.99
C SER A 202 -22.03 -9.58 18.53
N PRO A 203 -21.19 -10.54 18.11
CA PRO A 203 -20.64 -10.61 16.75
C PRO A 203 -21.67 -10.94 15.64
N ASP A 204 -22.97 -10.89 15.91
CA ASP A 204 -24.00 -11.14 14.90
C ASP A 204 -24.15 -9.92 13.98
N THR A 205 -23.64 -10.06 12.75
CA THR A 205 -23.70 -9.10 11.64
C THR A 205 -25.11 -8.61 11.27
N ASN A 206 -26.17 -9.27 11.76
CA ASN A 206 -27.57 -9.00 11.41
C ASN A 206 -28.39 -8.23 12.47
N LYS A 207 -27.81 -7.80 13.59
CA LYS A 207 -28.54 -6.95 14.55
C LYS A 207 -28.36 -5.46 14.25
N ARG A 208 -29.49 -4.81 14.00
CA ARG A 208 -29.75 -3.36 13.97
C ARG A 208 -28.74 -2.57 14.81
N LEU A 209 -27.97 -1.68 14.18
CA LEU A 209 -27.10 -0.68 14.83
C LEU A 209 -27.78 -0.11 16.09
N GLU A 210 -27.28 -0.49 17.27
CA GLU A 210 -27.85 -0.06 18.54
C GLU A 210 -27.36 1.36 18.86
N LYS A 211 -28.30 2.27 19.11
CA LYS A 211 -28.01 3.62 19.58
C LYS A 211 -27.41 3.55 20.99
N LEU A 212 -26.48 4.45 21.32
CA LEU A 212 -26.01 4.68 22.69
C LEU A 212 -27.18 4.97 23.64
N SER A 213 -28.28 5.56 23.15
CA SER A 213 -29.49 5.78 23.96
C SER A 213 -30.11 4.49 24.51
N ALA A 214 -29.82 3.33 23.91
CA ALA A 214 -30.30 2.03 24.37
C ALA A 214 -29.34 1.34 25.36
N LEU A 215 -28.14 1.89 25.55
CA LEU A 215 -27.12 1.37 26.46
C LEU A 215 -27.11 2.19 27.76
N ASP A 216 -27.00 1.48 28.88
CA ASP A 216 -26.71 2.12 30.16
C ASP A 216 -25.20 2.40 30.23
N TYR A 217 -24.81 3.66 30.45
CA TYR A 217 -23.41 4.08 30.53
C TYR A 217 -23.13 4.98 31.73
N LYS A 218 -21.89 4.92 32.22
CA LYS A 218 -21.37 5.76 33.31
C LYS A 218 -20.25 6.66 32.80
N ILE A 219 -20.39 7.96 33.02
CA ILE A 219 -19.36 8.96 32.69
C ILE A 219 -18.51 9.23 33.94
N SER A 220 -17.20 9.17 33.80
CA SER A 220 -16.20 9.48 34.83
C SER A 220 -15.13 10.40 34.24
N TYR A 221 -14.52 11.24 35.06
CA TYR A 221 -13.46 12.15 34.63
C TYR A 221 -12.17 11.86 35.39
N TYR A 222 -11.06 11.80 34.66
CA TYR A 222 -9.72 11.55 35.20
C TYR A 222 -8.82 12.73 34.90
N GLU A 223 -8.11 13.23 35.91
CA GLU A 223 -7.12 14.29 35.72
C GLU A 223 -5.82 13.69 35.19
N ILE A 224 -5.24 14.34 34.18
CA ILE A 224 -4.00 13.92 33.54
C ILE A 224 -2.91 14.98 33.72
N PRO A 225 -1.62 14.58 33.78
CA PRO A 225 -0.53 15.54 33.78
C PRO A 225 -0.47 16.29 32.44
N GLY A 226 0.15 17.47 32.44
CA GLY A 226 0.40 18.24 31.23
C GLY A 226 0.40 19.75 31.46
N PRO A 227 0.75 20.52 30.43
CA PRO A 227 0.84 21.98 30.53
C PRO A 227 -0.51 22.58 30.93
N VAL A 228 -0.48 23.45 31.95
CA VAL A 228 -1.66 24.16 32.44
C VAL A 228 -1.81 25.47 31.64
N ASN A 229 -3.05 25.87 31.32
CA ASN A 229 -3.38 27.09 30.57
C ASN A 229 -2.92 27.14 29.10
N ARG A 230 -2.68 25.99 28.45
CA ARG A 230 -2.36 25.91 27.01
C ARG A 230 -3.30 24.95 26.30
N THR A 231 -3.79 25.35 25.13
CA THR A 231 -4.49 24.43 24.22
C THR A 231 -3.51 23.38 23.72
N THR A 232 -3.79 22.11 23.99
CA THR A 232 -2.92 21.00 23.65
C THR A 232 -3.72 19.96 22.88
N GLU A 233 -3.30 19.68 21.65
CA GLU A 233 -3.84 18.58 20.86
C GLU A 233 -3.33 17.27 21.45
N ARG A 234 -4.24 16.51 22.05
CA ARG A 234 -3.96 15.21 22.64
C ARG A 234 -4.49 14.14 21.71
N HIS A 235 -3.69 13.10 21.55
CA HIS A 235 -4.00 11.93 20.74
C HIS A 235 -4.10 10.69 21.64
N LEU A 236 -4.94 9.75 21.24
CA LEU A 236 -5.25 8.52 21.96
C LEU A 236 -4.99 7.31 21.06
N ALA A 237 -4.24 6.35 21.57
CA ALA A 237 -4.05 5.04 20.95
C ALA A 237 -4.39 3.94 21.95
N ILE A 238 -4.84 2.78 21.47
CA ILE A 238 -5.14 1.60 22.29
C ILE A 238 -4.47 0.38 21.67
N ASN A 239 -4.01 -0.52 22.52
CA ASN A 239 -3.46 -1.78 22.06
C ASN A 239 -4.54 -2.76 21.57
N CYS A 240 -4.12 -3.83 20.90
CA CYS A 240 -5.06 -4.80 20.32
C CYS A 240 -5.86 -5.60 21.38
N VAL A 241 -5.36 -5.69 22.62
CA VAL A 241 -6.02 -6.37 23.75
C VAL A 241 -7.06 -5.46 24.45
N GLN A 242 -7.01 -4.15 24.20
CA GLN A 242 -7.87 -3.12 24.79
C GLN A 242 -7.74 -2.96 26.31
N ASP A 243 -6.56 -3.22 26.87
CA ASP A 243 -6.24 -3.07 28.28
C ASP A 243 -5.27 -1.91 28.56
N ILE A 244 -4.52 -1.43 27.57
CA ILE A 244 -3.61 -0.28 27.71
C ILE A 244 -3.91 0.78 26.65
N VAL A 245 -4.03 2.02 27.12
CA VAL A 245 -4.27 3.22 26.32
C VAL A 245 -3.07 4.16 26.46
N ALA A 246 -2.54 4.62 25.33
CA ALA A 246 -1.53 5.68 25.27
C ALA A 246 -2.22 7.01 24.98
N CYS A 247 -1.99 8.02 25.81
CA CYS A 247 -2.38 9.40 25.58
C CYS A 247 -1.12 10.24 25.41
N TRP A 248 -1.00 10.95 24.30
CA TRP A 248 0.21 11.71 23.99
C TRP A 248 -0.10 13.06 23.38
N TRP A 249 0.87 13.96 23.42
CA TRP A 249 0.79 15.30 22.83
C TRP A 249 2.15 15.79 22.33
N PRO A 250 2.19 16.81 21.45
CA PRO A 250 3.44 17.40 20.98
C PRO A 250 4.30 17.91 22.14
N LEU A 251 5.62 17.83 21.97
CA LEU A 251 6.54 18.42 22.94
C LEU A 251 6.36 19.94 22.95
N VAL A 252 6.16 20.48 24.14
CA VAL A 252 6.19 21.93 24.35
C VAL A 252 7.66 22.37 24.29
N SER A 253 7.99 23.29 23.38
CA SER A 253 9.30 23.97 23.40
C SER A 253 9.52 24.52 24.80
N ASP A 254 10.64 24.17 25.43
CA ASP A 254 11.10 24.76 26.69
C ASP A 254 11.58 26.21 26.41
N ASP A 255 10.70 27.06 25.86
CA ASP A 255 10.84 28.53 25.92
C ASP A 255 10.56 29.02 27.37
N ALA A 256 10.90 28.18 28.34
CA ALA A 256 10.99 28.52 29.73
C ALA A 256 12.20 29.43 29.85
N TRP A 257 11.93 30.73 30.00
CA TRP A 257 12.94 31.72 30.35
C TRP A 257 13.85 31.19 31.47
N PRO A 258 15.14 31.57 31.51
CA PRO A 258 16.13 31.03 32.46
C PRO A 258 15.71 31.09 33.95
N TRP A 259 14.74 31.94 34.29
CA TRP A 259 14.19 32.14 35.63
C TRP A 259 12.91 31.34 35.94
N ALA A 260 12.38 30.56 35.00
CA ALA A 260 11.19 29.75 35.23
C ALA A 260 11.54 28.57 36.14
N PRO A 261 10.73 28.28 37.18
CA PRO A 261 10.97 27.13 38.04
C PRO A 261 10.93 25.86 37.18
N ILE A 262 11.91 24.98 37.38
CA ILE A 262 11.97 23.67 36.71
C ILE A 262 10.69 22.92 37.08
N SER A 263 9.82 22.71 36.09
CA SER A 263 8.59 21.94 36.29
C SER A 263 8.94 20.50 36.70
N PRO A 264 8.15 19.88 37.60
CA PRO A 264 8.43 18.50 38.00
C PRO A 264 8.40 17.57 36.78
N GLU A 265 9.19 16.49 36.79
CA GLU A 265 9.35 15.57 35.65
C GLU A 265 8.01 15.08 35.06
N LYS A 266 7.00 14.91 35.91
CA LYS A 266 5.63 14.52 35.51
C LYS A 266 4.94 15.54 34.61
N ASP A 267 5.20 16.83 34.80
CA ASP A 267 4.61 17.91 34.01
C ASP A 267 5.33 18.13 32.68
N ARG A 268 6.55 17.58 32.54
CA ARG A 268 7.34 17.58 31.31
C ARG A 268 7.09 16.35 30.43
N ALA A 269 6.32 15.38 30.94
CA ALA A 269 5.90 14.20 30.19
C ALA A 269 4.97 14.61 29.04
N ASN A 270 5.04 13.85 27.96
CA ASN A 270 4.18 14.02 26.79
C ASN A 270 3.65 12.70 26.23
N LEU A 271 3.94 11.59 26.92
CA LEU A 271 3.37 10.27 26.69
C LEU A 271 2.92 9.67 28.03
N LEU A 272 1.64 9.33 28.11
CA LEU A 272 0.95 8.79 29.27
C LEU A 272 0.38 7.42 28.94
N LEU A 273 0.72 6.41 29.74
CA LEU A 273 0.12 5.08 29.67
C LEU A 273 -0.96 4.93 30.73
N LEU A 274 -2.13 4.49 30.30
CA LEU A 274 -3.32 4.28 31.11
C LEU A 274 -3.73 2.82 31.02
N GLY A 275 -3.88 2.17 32.16
CA GLY A 275 -4.36 0.80 32.28
C GLY A 275 -5.87 0.80 32.45
N TYR A 276 -6.55 -0.06 31.70
CA TYR A 276 -7.95 -0.37 31.87
C TYR A 276 -8.09 -1.71 32.59
N ALA A 277 -8.42 -1.66 33.87
CA ALA A 277 -8.65 -2.84 34.70
C ALA A 277 -9.91 -2.66 35.55
N GLN A 278 -10.73 -3.72 35.65
CA GLN A 278 -11.91 -3.77 36.53
C GLN A 278 -12.90 -2.61 36.35
N GLY A 279 -13.02 -2.07 35.14
CA GLY A 279 -13.94 -0.96 34.85
C GLY A 279 -13.44 0.42 35.27
N ARG A 280 -12.16 0.56 35.58
CA ARG A 280 -11.52 1.85 35.91
C ARG A 280 -10.31 2.10 35.03
N LEU A 281 -10.01 3.38 34.87
CA LEU A 281 -8.84 3.84 34.16
C LEU A 281 -7.80 4.29 35.19
N GLU A 282 -6.60 3.74 35.14
CA GLU A 282 -5.52 4.04 36.09
C GLU A 282 -4.28 4.50 35.33
N VAL A 283 -3.59 5.51 35.85
CA VAL A 283 -2.32 5.97 35.27
C VAL A 283 -1.22 4.96 35.63
N LEU A 284 -0.66 4.29 34.62
CA LEU A 284 0.41 3.31 34.80
C LEU A 284 1.79 3.99 34.82
N SER A 285 2.06 4.85 33.84
CA SER A 285 3.36 5.49 33.67
C SER A 285 3.23 6.77 32.86
N CYS A 286 4.11 7.74 33.14
CA CYS A 286 4.30 8.94 32.34
C CYS A 286 5.76 9.03 31.91
N VAL A 287 6.01 9.38 30.65
CA VAL A 287 7.35 9.56 30.11
C VAL A 287 7.40 10.79 29.21
N ARG A 288 8.59 11.38 29.16
CA ARG A 288 8.94 12.40 28.19
C ARG A 288 9.67 11.71 27.03
N THR A 289 9.19 11.88 25.81
CA THR A 289 9.92 11.44 24.60
C THR A 289 11.14 12.32 24.40
N GLU A 290 12.17 11.78 23.76
CA GLU A 290 13.40 12.53 23.48
C GLU A 290 13.15 13.66 22.48
N TRP A 291 12.35 13.37 21.45
CA TRP A 291 11.99 14.32 20.39
C TRP A 291 10.48 14.44 20.22
N ASP A 292 10.06 15.42 19.40
CA ASP A 292 8.64 15.73 19.20
C ASP A 292 7.95 14.59 18.44
N PRO A 293 6.96 13.91 19.03
CA PRO A 293 6.33 12.76 18.38
C PRO A 293 5.45 13.21 17.21
N LEU A 294 5.68 12.57 16.05
CA LEU A 294 4.82 12.65 14.87
C LEU A 294 3.68 11.62 14.94
N ASP A 295 3.96 10.43 15.48
CA ASP A 295 2.98 9.35 15.65
C ASP A 295 3.37 8.42 16.79
N ILE A 296 2.36 7.91 17.51
CA ILE A 296 2.51 6.93 18.58
C ILE A 296 1.39 5.91 18.48
N ARG A 297 1.76 4.64 18.33
CA ARG A 297 0.83 3.51 18.21
C ARG A 297 1.35 2.28 18.95
N PHE A 298 0.47 1.34 19.25
CA PHE A 298 0.88 0.04 19.79
C PHE A 298 1.30 -0.91 18.67
N GLY A 299 2.27 -1.77 18.95
CA GLY A 299 2.68 -2.85 18.06
C GLY A 299 1.57 -3.89 17.87
N THR A 300 1.36 -4.31 16.64
CA THR A 300 0.40 -5.37 16.26
C THR A 300 0.89 -6.76 16.67
N LYS A 301 2.21 -6.98 16.66
CA LYS A 301 2.84 -8.24 17.08
C LYS A 301 2.99 -8.35 18.60
N GLN A 302 3.28 -7.23 19.26
CA GLN A 302 3.55 -7.14 20.70
C GLN A 302 2.66 -6.06 21.35
N PRO A 303 1.57 -6.44 22.03
CA PRO A 303 0.55 -5.50 22.52
C PRO A 303 1.04 -4.53 23.61
N HIS A 304 2.20 -4.78 24.21
CA HIS A 304 2.80 -3.97 25.28
C HIS A 304 3.95 -3.10 24.78
N GLN A 305 4.24 -3.14 23.48
CA GLN A 305 5.23 -2.28 22.85
C GLN A 305 4.53 -1.09 22.21
N VAL A 306 5.07 0.10 22.49
CA VAL A 306 4.63 1.37 21.94
C VAL A 306 5.68 1.80 20.92
N LEU A 307 5.25 1.90 19.67
CA LEU A 307 6.06 2.35 18.55
C LEU A 307 5.84 3.85 18.40
N THR A 308 6.92 4.63 18.40
CA THR A 308 6.87 6.07 18.13
C THR A 308 7.66 6.41 16.87
N VAL A 309 7.27 7.51 16.25
CA VAL A 309 8.05 8.21 15.22
C VAL A 309 8.26 9.62 15.73
N GLU A 310 9.49 10.01 15.97
CA GLU A 310 9.84 11.30 16.58
C GLU A 310 10.68 12.15 15.62
N ARG A 311 10.43 13.47 15.58
CA ARG A 311 11.12 14.43 14.71
C ARG A 311 12.43 14.86 15.35
N SER A 312 13.50 14.11 15.05
CA SER A 312 14.83 14.35 15.57
C SER A 312 15.66 15.27 14.66
N VAL A 313 16.79 15.73 15.19
CA VAL A 313 17.74 16.57 14.46
C VAL A 313 19.14 15.99 14.66
N SER A 314 19.93 15.89 13.58
CA SER A 314 21.30 15.40 13.63
C SER A 314 22.24 16.38 14.37
N VAL A 315 23.47 15.94 14.66
CA VAL A 315 24.50 16.82 15.24
C VAL A 315 24.79 18.01 14.32
N ASP A 316 24.70 17.80 13.00
CA ASP A 316 24.91 18.81 11.96
C ASP A 316 23.66 19.66 11.68
N LYS A 317 22.62 19.54 12.50
CA LYS A 317 21.33 20.23 12.37
C LYS A 317 20.50 19.81 11.15
N GLU A 318 20.74 18.62 10.62
CA GLU A 318 19.93 18.06 9.54
C GLU A 318 18.67 17.37 10.09
N PRO A 319 17.54 17.42 9.37
CA PRO A 319 16.30 16.79 9.83
C PRO A 319 16.42 15.26 9.79
N MET A 320 15.94 14.61 10.85
CA MET A 320 15.96 13.16 11.02
C MET A 320 14.57 12.68 11.50
N ALA A 321 14.28 11.41 11.32
CA ALA A 321 13.17 10.73 12.00
C ALA A 321 13.71 9.57 12.84
N ASP A 322 13.42 9.61 14.14
CA ASP A 322 13.77 8.54 15.06
C ASP A 322 12.55 7.62 15.22
N SER A 323 12.68 6.37 14.78
CA SER A 323 11.72 5.30 15.02
C SER A 323 12.09 4.60 16.33
N CYS A 324 11.38 4.88 17.41
CA CYS A 324 11.66 4.35 18.74
C CYS A 324 10.67 3.24 19.13
N ILE A 325 11.15 2.27 19.91
CA ILE A 325 10.34 1.21 20.52
C ILE A 325 10.41 1.37 22.02
N TYR A 326 9.28 1.69 22.63
CA TYR A 326 9.11 1.75 24.07
C TYR A 326 8.41 0.50 24.57
N GLU A 327 8.84 -0.03 25.71
CA GLU A 327 8.18 -1.17 26.35
C GLU A 327 7.83 -0.83 27.79
N TYR A 328 6.68 -1.33 28.21
CA TYR A 328 6.23 -1.22 29.59
C TYR A 328 6.75 -2.40 30.41
N VAL A 329 7.79 -2.16 31.23
CA VAL A 329 8.44 -3.18 32.06
C VAL A 329 8.52 -2.69 33.51
N ARG A 330 8.06 -3.52 34.47
CA ARG A 330 8.13 -3.23 35.93
C ARG A 330 7.55 -1.85 36.33
N ASN A 331 6.36 -1.52 35.81
CA ASN A 331 5.67 -0.25 36.08
C ASN A 331 6.40 1.02 35.60
N LYS A 332 7.30 0.88 34.62
CA LYS A 332 7.93 2.00 33.93
C LYS A 332 7.98 1.72 32.44
N ILE A 333 7.72 2.75 31.66
CA ILE A 333 7.97 2.72 30.22
C ILE A 333 9.43 3.12 29.96
N GLN A 334 10.13 2.35 29.13
CA GLN A 334 11.53 2.62 28.76
C GLN A 334 11.70 2.46 27.25
N CYS A 335 12.53 3.31 26.66
CA CYS A 335 12.93 3.19 25.26
C CYS A 335 13.99 2.09 25.12
N ILE A 336 13.69 1.05 24.37
CA ILE A 336 14.56 -0.13 24.18
C ILE A 336 15.40 -0.01 22.91
N SER A 337 14.83 0.59 21.86
CA SER A 337 15.47 0.66 20.55
C SER A 337 15.15 1.98 19.89
N VAL A 338 16.16 2.57 19.24
CA VAL A 338 16.03 3.79 18.42
C VAL A 338 16.69 3.54 17.08
N THR A 339 15.92 3.70 16.01
CA THR A 339 16.42 3.66 14.63
C THR A 339 16.34 5.06 14.05
N ARG A 340 17.49 5.67 13.75
CA ARG A 340 17.56 7.03 13.19
C ARG A 340 17.57 6.98 11.66
N ILE A 341 16.65 7.69 11.03
CA ILE A 341 16.48 7.72 9.58
C ILE A 341 16.81 9.13 9.09
N PRO A 342 17.84 9.31 8.24
CA PRO A 342 18.17 10.61 7.69
C PRO A 342 17.14 11.09 6.67
N LEU A 343 16.77 12.37 6.76
CA LEU A 343 15.80 13.01 5.88
C LEU A 343 16.42 14.22 5.18
N ARG A 344 15.89 14.57 4.00
CA ARG A 344 16.25 15.82 3.30
C ARG A 344 15.50 17.03 3.85
N SER A 345 14.30 16.79 4.36
CA SER A 345 13.40 17.80 4.90
C SER A 345 12.62 17.21 6.08
N LYS A 346 11.94 18.06 6.86
CA LYS A 346 11.21 17.66 8.06
C LYS A 346 10.02 16.77 7.70
N ALA A 347 9.81 15.71 8.49
CA ALA A 347 8.66 14.81 8.34
C ALA A 347 7.35 15.46 8.86
N ILE A 348 6.31 15.46 8.01
CA ILE A 348 4.98 16.00 8.30
C ILE A 348 3.92 14.92 8.52
N SER A 349 4.10 13.74 7.92
CA SER A 349 3.17 12.63 8.01
C SER A 349 3.93 11.31 8.05
N CYS A 350 3.30 10.26 8.58
CA CYS A 350 3.88 8.93 8.55
C CYS A 350 2.82 7.83 8.56
N CYS A 351 3.21 6.65 8.11
CA CYS A 351 2.45 5.44 8.33
C CYS A 351 3.39 4.22 8.42
N ARG A 352 2.88 3.14 9.02
CA ARG A 352 3.53 1.83 9.00
C ARG A 352 2.64 0.87 8.22
N ASN A 353 3.27 -0.08 7.54
CA ASN A 353 2.53 -1.18 6.93
C ASN A 353 2.01 -2.15 8.02
N VAL A 354 1.09 -3.04 7.63
CA VAL A 354 0.43 -3.99 8.54
C VAL A 354 1.43 -4.93 9.23
N THR A 355 2.51 -5.31 8.55
CA THR A 355 3.54 -6.21 9.13
C THR A 355 4.59 -5.49 9.98
N GLU A 356 4.52 -4.15 10.03
CA GLU A 356 5.41 -3.25 10.77
C GLU A 356 6.89 -3.31 10.40
N ASP A 357 7.22 -3.88 9.24
CA ASP A 357 8.60 -3.95 8.74
C ASP A 357 8.98 -2.74 7.88
N LYS A 358 8.00 -1.96 7.40
CA LYS A 358 8.18 -0.74 6.58
C LYS A 358 7.60 0.48 7.29
N LEU A 359 8.40 1.53 7.40
CA LEU A 359 8.00 2.86 7.89
C LEU A 359 8.05 3.84 6.72
N ILE A 360 6.93 4.52 6.46
CA ILE A 360 6.81 5.52 5.40
C ILE A 360 6.67 6.89 6.04
N LEU A 361 7.40 7.87 5.50
CA LEU A 361 7.44 9.26 5.96
C LEU A 361 7.16 10.19 4.76
N GLY A 362 6.29 11.18 4.95
CA GLY A 362 6.10 12.29 4.02
C GLY A 362 6.77 13.54 4.56
N CYS A 363 7.54 14.25 3.73
CA CYS A 363 8.33 15.41 4.13
C CYS A 363 7.80 16.73 3.53
N GLU A 364 8.24 17.86 4.09
CA GLU A 364 7.83 19.22 3.66
C GLU A 364 8.30 19.59 2.25
N ASP A 365 9.33 18.92 1.73
CA ASP A 365 9.85 19.10 0.36
C ASP A 365 9.13 18.23 -0.68
N SER A 366 7.97 17.68 -0.33
CA SER A 366 7.21 16.71 -1.12
C SER A 366 7.94 15.39 -1.40
N SER A 367 9.00 15.06 -0.64
CA SER A 367 9.60 13.73 -0.70
C SER A 367 8.83 12.70 0.14
N VAL A 368 8.76 11.47 -0.38
CA VAL A 368 8.22 10.30 0.30
C VAL A 368 9.38 9.34 0.55
N ILE A 369 9.60 9.00 1.81
CA ILE A 369 10.72 8.17 2.25
C ILE A 369 10.16 6.87 2.81
N LEU A 370 10.67 5.73 2.33
CA LEU A 370 10.33 4.40 2.84
C LEU A 370 11.58 3.78 3.46
N TYR A 371 11.53 3.57 4.77
CA TYR A 371 12.54 2.82 5.49
C TYR A 371 12.10 1.37 5.69
N GLU A 372 12.93 0.44 5.24
CA GLU A 372 12.67 -0.98 5.33
C GLU A 372 13.57 -1.64 6.36
N THR A 373 12.95 -2.14 7.43
CA THR A 373 13.65 -2.67 8.60
C THR A 373 14.43 -3.94 8.27
N HIS A 374 13.89 -4.79 7.39
CA HIS A 374 14.48 -6.09 7.10
C HIS A 374 15.74 -5.98 6.23
N ARG A 375 15.84 -5.04 5.28
CA ARG A 375 17.10 -4.76 4.54
C ARG A 375 17.95 -3.68 5.21
N ARG A 376 17.37 -2.83 6.07
CA ARG A 376 17.95 -1.56 6.57
C ARG A 376 18.35 -0.62 5.43
N VAL A 377 17.44 -0.48 4.47
CA VAL A 377 17.60 0.45 3.34
C VAL A 377 16.53 1.53 3.42
N THR A 378 16.90 2.72 2.94
CA THR A 378 15.99 3.85 2.82
C THR A 378 15.79 4.15 1.34
N LEU A 379 14.55 4.07 0.88
CA LEU A 379 14.13 4.48 -0.46
C LEU A 379 13.54 5.89 -0.39
N LEU A 380 13.71 6.65 -1.45
CA LEU A 380 13.19 8.01 -1.58
C LEU A 380 12.57 8.20 -2.96
N ALA A 381 11.36 8.75 -2.99
CA ALA A 381 10.70 9.21 -4.20
C ALA A 381 10.22 10.66 -4.02
N GLN A 382 10.11 11.37 -5.14
CA GLN A 382 9.51 12.71 -5.17
C GLN A 382 8.02 12.56 -5.48
N ALA A 383 7.15 13.06 -4.62
CA ALA A 383 5.73 13.15 -4.90
C ALA A 383 5.42 14.45 -5.67
N GLU A 384 4.40 14.38 -6.51
CA GLU A 384 3.87 15.51 -7.28
C GLU A 384 2.94 16.40 -6.43
N LEU A 385 2.70 16.01 -5.18
CA LEU A 385 1.85 16.69 -4.21
C LEU A 385 2.51 16.70 -2.82
N LEU A 386 2.04 17.58 -1.92
CA LEU A 386 2.51 17.61 -0.54
C LEU A 386 1.95 16.41 0.24
N PRO A 387 2.79 15.51 0.79
CA PRO A 387 2.36 14.25 1.41
C PRO A 387 1.83 14.49 2.83
N SER A 388 0.70 15.17 2.96
CA SER A 388 0.07 15.48 4.27
C SER A 388 -0.63 14.27 4.90
N LEU A 389 -1.08 13.31 4.08
CA LEU A 389 -1.79 12.11 4.48
C LEU A 389 -1.15 10.91 3.79
N ILE A 390 -0.93 9.82 4.52
CA ILE A 390 -0.35 8.59 3.97
C ILE A 390 -1.12 7.39 4.50
N SER A 391 -1.47 6.46 3.62
CA SER A 391 -2.20 5.24 3.97
C SER A 391 -1.69 4.05 3.16
N CYS A 392 -1.16 3.03 3.85
CA CYS A 392 -0.82 1.75 3.22
C CYS A 392 -2.08 0.91 3.03
N HIS A 393 -2.21 0.29 1.86
CA HIS A 393 -3.24 -0.73 1.66
C HIS A 393 -3.03 -1.91 2.62
N PRO A 394 -4.10 -2.52 3.18
CA PRO A 394 -3.97 -3.60 4.18
C PRO A 394 -3.17 -4.82 3.72
N SER A 395 -3.18 -5.14 2.42
CA SER A 395 -2.34 -6.21 1.86
C SER A 395 -0.84 -5.85 1.80
N GLY A 396 -0.50 -4.57 1.97
CA GLY A 396 0.86 -4.06 1.77
C GLY A 396 1.31 -4.05 0.32
N ALA A 397 0.40 -3.82 -0.65
CA ALA A 397 0.75 -3.80 -2.08
C ALA A 397 0.93 -2.39 -2.67
N ILE A 398 0.10 -1.43 -2.24
CA ILE A 398 0.20 -0.02 -2.66
C ILE A 398 0.25 0.92 -1.45
N LEU A 399 0.81 2.10 -1.70
CA LEU A 399 0.88 3.24 -0.82
C LEU A 399 0.08 4.39 -1.43
N LEU A 400 -0.85 4.96 -0.65
CA LEU A 400 -1.57 6.18 -1.03
C LEU A 400 -0.97 7.38 -0.31
N VAL A 401 -0.77 8.45 -1.06
CA VAL A 401 -0.27 9.72 -0.57
C VAL A 401 -1.26 10.81 -0.97
N GLY A 402 -1.68 11.63 -0.01
CA GLY A 402 -2.66 12.68 -0.25
C GLY A 402 -2.27 14.03 0.31
N SER A 403 -2.75 15.06 -0.37
CA SER A 403 -2.58 16.46 0.00
C SER A 403 -3.84 16.99 0.65
N ASN A 404 -3.68 17.90 1.61
CA ASN A 404 -4.77 18.70 2.16
C ASN A 404 -5.43 19.59 1.08
N GLN A 405 -4.81 19.74 -0.09
CA GLN A 405 -5.41 20.36 -1.27
C GLN A 405 -6.38 19.44 -2.03
N GLY A 406 -6.75 18.27 -1.50
CA GLY A 406 -7.71 17.39 -2.17
C GLY A 406 -7.12 16.69 -3.38
N GLU A 407 -5.86 16.26 -3.27
CA GLU A 407 -5.13 15.52 -4.31
C GLU A 407 -4.67 14.18 -3.76
N LEU A 408 -4.56 13.18 -4.64
CA LEU A 408 -4.18 11.81 -4.31
C LEU A 408 -3.22 11.26 -5.37
N GLN A 409 -2.13 10.64 -4.92
CA GLN A 409 -1.14 9.93 -5.74
C GLN A 409 -0.95 8.51 -5.19
N ILE A 410 -0.69 7.56 -6.08
CA ILE A 410 -0.46 6.14 -5.74
C ILE A 410 1.00 5.79 -6.01
N PHE A 411 1.60 5.07 -5.09
CA PHE A 411 2.89 4.41 -5.28
C PHE A 411 2.75 2.91 -5.03
N ASP A 412 3.61 2.12 -5.66
CA ASP A 412 3.85 0.75 -5.21
C ASP A 412 4.72 0.71 -3.93
N MET A 413 5.01 -0.49 -3.43
CA MET A 413 5.87 -0.65 -2.24
C MET A 413 7.38 -0.55 -2.52
N ALA A 414 7.78 -0.29 -3.77
CA ALA A 414 9.13 0.09 -4.15
C ALA A 414 9.26 1.62 -4.42
N LEU A 415 8.19 2.38 -4.18
CA LEU A 415 8.05 3.81 -4.44
C LEU A 415 8.03 4.23 -5.92
N SER A 416 7.65 3.32 -6.82
CA SER A 416 7.35 3.67 -8.21
C SER A 416 5.91 4.21 -8.32
N PRO A 417 5.68 5.37 -8.98
CA PRO A 417 4.35 5.95 -9.09
C PRO A 417 3.45 5.07 -9.98
N ILE A 418 2.20 4.86 -9.55
CA ILE A 418 1.17 4.16 -10.33
C ILE A 418 0.14 5.20 -10.76
N ASN A 419 -0.15 5.25 -12.05
CA ASN A 419 -1.20 6.14 -12.54
C ASN A 419 -2.58 5.73 -12.01
N ILE A 420 -3.47 6.69 -11.87
CA ILE A 420 -4.86 6.51 -11.48
C ILE A 420 -5.79 7.10 -12.53
N GLN A 421 -6.92 6.43 -12.76
CA GLN A 421 -7.99 6.91 -13.62
C GLN A 421 -9.35 6.67 -12.94
N LEU A 422 -10.20 7.69 -12.93
CA LEU A 422 -11.63 7.50 -12.68
C LEU A 422 -12.28 6.89 -13.93
N LEU A 423 -13.25 5.99 -13.73
CA LEU A 423 -13.97 5.39 -14.85
C LEU A 423 -14.51 6.48 -15.79
N ALA A 424 -14.08 6.38 -17.05
CA ALA A 424 -14.39 7.33 -18.12
C ALA A 424 -14.44 6.55 -19.45
N GLU A 425 -15.05 7.13 -20.47
CA GLU A 425 -15.10 6.55 -21.81
C GLU A 425 -13.70 6.49 -22.44
N ASP A 426 -12.95 7.59 -22.30
CA ASP A 426 -11.60 7.72 -22.82
C ASP A 426 -10.55 7.27 -21.79
N ARG A 427 -9.53 6.55 -22.26
CA ARG A 427 -8.35 6.20 -21.45
C ARG A 427 -7.44 7.41 -21.31
N SER A 428 -7.32 7.95 -20.10
CA SER A 428 -6.44 9.09 -19.78
C SER A 428 -5.90 8.99 -18.34
N PRO A 429 -5.11 7.93 -18.03
CA PRO A 429 -4.54 7.75 -16.71
C PRO A 429 -3.59 8.91 -16.36
N ARG A 430 -3.59 9.31 -15.08
CA ARG A 430 -2.80 10.43 -14.56
C ARG A 430 -2.10 10.02 -13.28
N GLU A 431 -0.97 10.63 -12.95
CA GLU A 431 -0.27 10.35 -11.69
C GLU A 431 -1.04 10.88 -10.47
N ILE A 432 -1.77 11.99 -10.64
CA ILE A 432 -2.56 12.63 -9.57
C ILE A 432 -4.06 12.61 -9.90
N LEU A 433 -4.85 12.17 -8.92
CA LEU A 433 -6.29 12.38 -8.89
C LEU A 433 -6.62 13.65 -8.08
N GLN A 434 -7.26 14.62 -8.73
CA GLN A 434 -7.61 15.91 -8.11
C GLN A 434 -9.12 15.99 -7.84
N PHE A 435 -9.52 15.94 -6.56
CA PHE A 435 -10.93 15.98 -6.15
C PHE A 435 -11.53 17.39 -6.26
N ASN A 436 -10.73 18.43 -6.05
CA ASN A 436 -11.19 19.82 -6.06
C ASN A 436 -11.81 20.30 -7.36
N LYS A 437 -11.58 19.60 -8.47
CA LYS A 437 -12.24 19.88 -9.75
C LYS A 437 -13.75 19.66 -9.69
N PHE A 438 -14.21 18.86 -8.73
CA PHE A 438 -15.61 18.46 -8.58
C PHE A 438 -16.35 19.25 -7.49
N PHE A 439 -15.68 20.17 -6.77
CA PHE A 439 -16.28 20.95 -5.68
C PHE A 439 -16.39 22.43 -6.05
N ASP A 440 -17.54 23.05 -5.81
CA ASP A 440 -17.72 24.51 -5.99
C ASP A 440 -16.80 25.30 -5.05
N ILE A 441 -16.60 24.77 -3.84
CA ILE A 441 -15.72 25.31 -2.81
C ILE A 441 -14.66 24.27 -2.52
N SER A 442 -13.40 24.61 -2.78
CA SER A 442 -12.25 23.74 -2.49
C SER A 442 -12.31 23.27 -1.04
N SER A 443 -12.44 21.97 -0.84
CA SER A 443 -12.60 21.36 0.48
C SER A 443 -11.36 20.53 0.76
N SER A 444 -10.70 20.79 1.89
CA SER A 444 -9.45 20.10 2.18
C SER A 444 -9.68 18.63 2.50
N LEU A 445 -8.89 17.73 1.93
CA LEU A 445 -8.92 16.33 2.32
C LEU A 445 -8.30 16.20 3.72
N VAL A 446 -9.09 15.79 4.70
CA VAL A 446 -8.68 15.71 6.11
C VAL A 446 -8.28 14.28 6.49
N GLN A 447 -8.88 13.28 5.85
CA GLN A 447 -8.62 11.89 6.19
C GLN A 447 -8.79 10.97 4.99
N MET A 448 -7.85 10.02 4.88
CA MET A 448 -7.95 8.84 4.04
C MET A 448 -7.78 7.59 4.91
N GLN A 449 -8.63 6.59 4.72
CA GLN A 449 -8.53 5.34 5.48
C GLN A 449 -9.11 4.19 4.68
N TRP A 450 -8.37 3.09 4.54
CA TRP A 450 -8.91 1.86 3.96
C TRP A 450 -10.02 1.28 4.84
N ILE A 451 -11.10 0.81 4.21
CA ILE A 451 -12.22 0.18 4.92
C ILE A 451 -11.80 -1.24 5.33
N ALA A 452 -11.05 -1.32 6.42
CA ALA A 452 -10.56 -2.57 7.00
C ALA A 452 -10.81 -2.60 8.52
N PRO A 453 -11.00 -3.79 9.12
CA PRO A 453 -11.12 -3.92 10.57
C PRO A 453 -9.87 -3.42 11.30
N TRP A 454 -10.06 -2.75 12.43
CA TRP A 454 -8.97 -2.21 13.28
C TRP A 454 -8.06 -3.30 13.87
N VAL A 455 -8.58 -4.52 14.03
CA VAL A 455 -7.81 -5.69 14.50
C VAL A 455 -7.88 -6.72 13.38
N VAL A 456 -6.84 -6.76 12.55
CA VAL A 456 -6.61 -7.90 11.67
C VAL A 456 -6.26 -9.07 12.59
N THR A 457 -7.21 -9.96 12.83
CA THR A 457 -6.92 -11.25 13.44
C THR A 457 -5.74 -11.88 12.71
N GLN A 458 -4.80 -12.46 13.46
CA GLN A 458 -3.53 -13.01 12.94
C GLN A 458 -3.69 -14.10 11.84
N LYS A 459 -4.92 -14.48 11.53
CA LYS A 459 -5.29 -15.08 10.25
C LYS A 459 -6.30 -14.16 9.57
N PRO A 460 -5.94 -13.44 8.48
CA PRO A 460 -6.97 -12.97 7.56
C PRO A 460 -7.75 -14.22 7.15
N GLU A 461 -9.07 -14.23 7.35
CA GLU A 461 -9.88 -15.22 6.68
C GLU A 461 -9.58 -15.08 5.19
N CYS A 462 -9.05 -16.15 4.59
CA CYS A 462 -8.64 -16.19 3.20
C CYS A 462 -9.82 -15.76 2.32
N GLY A 463 -9.85 -14.49 1.88
CA GLY A 463 -10.93 -13.97 1.02
C GLY A 463 -11.44 -12.55 1.31
N ASP A 464 -10.99 -11.83 2.34
CA ASP A 464 -11.41 -10.44 2.51
C ASP A 464 -10.81 -9.50 1.44
N ILE A 465 -11.69 -8.81 0.72
CA ILE A 465 -11.37 -7.85 -0.33
C ILE A 465 -11.42 -6.44 0.28
N TYR A 466 -10.35 -5.68 0.12
CA TYR A 466 -10.24 -4.29 0.57
C TYR A 466 -10.13 -3.36 -0.64
N ASP A 467 -11.23 -3.08 -1.30
CA ASP A 467 -11.28 -2.26 -2.51
C ASP A 467 -11.76 -0.83 -2.27
N LEU A 468 -12.18 -0.49 -1.05
CA LEU A 468 -12.74 0.81 -0.71
C LEU A 468 -11.80 1.63 0.18
N LEU A 469 -11.53 2.85 -0.29
CA LEU A 469 -10.84 3.89 0.47
C LEU A 469 -11.85 4.95 0.92
N PHE A 470 -12.02 5.11 2.22
CA PHE A 470 -12.84 6.18 2.80
C PHE A 470 -12.13 7.53 2.72
N LEU A 471 -12.86 8.54 2.28
CA LEU A 471 -12.42 9.92 2.10
C LEU A 471 -13.32 10.85 2.92
N ARG A 472 -12.69 11.72 3.72
CA ARG A 472 -13.38 12.77 4.46
C ARG A 472 -12.80 14.13 4.11
N PHE A 473 -13.65 14.98 3.56
CA PHE A 473 -13.33 16.38 3.30
C PHE A 473 -13.75 17.27 4.46
N ASP A 474 -13.04 18.37 4.68
CA ASP A 474 -13.39 19.34 5.71
C ASP A 474 -14.78 19.92 5.40
N ARG A 475 -15.66 19.93 6.40
CA ARG A 475 -17.08 20.31 6.28
C ARG A 475 -17.91 19.49 5.28
N GLY A 476 -17.39 18.36 4.83
CA GLY A 476 -18.02 17.44 3.89
C GLY A 476 -17.72 17.76 2.42
N PRO A 477 -18.18 16.91 1.48
CA PRO A 477 -18.94 15.67 1.72
C PRO A 477 -18.06 14.53 2.27
N LEU A 478 -18.71 13.42 2.63
CA LEU A 478 -18.04 12.15 2.85
C LEU A 478 -18.08 11.35 1.55
N GLY A 479 -17.10 10.49 1.33
CA GLY A 479 -17.11 9.64 0.15
C GLY A 479 -16.22 8.42 0.28
N VAL A 480 -16.30 7.57 -0.74
CA VAL A 480 -15.43 6.42 -0.91
C VAL A 480 -14.90 6.38 -2.33
N LEU A 481 -13.63 6.01 -2.46
CA LEU A 481 -13.00 5.68 -3.73
C LEU A 481 -12.94 4.16 -3.83
N LEU A 482 -13.65 3.60 -4.81
CA LEU A 482 -13.70 2.17 -5.11
C LEU A 482 -12.65 1.83 -6.15
N PHE A 483 -11.74 0.93 -5.81
CA PHE A 483 -10.74 0.38 -6.71
C PHE A 483 -11.31 -0.79 -7.50
N LYS A 484 -11.29 -0.72 -8.83
CA LYS A 484 -11.72 -1.82 -9.70
C LYS A 484 -10.57 -2.81 -9.85
N LEU A 485 -10.49 -3.72 -8.89
CA LEU A 485 -9.53 -4.83 -8.89
C LEU A 485 -9.96 -5.84 -9.96
N GLY A 486 -9.13 -6.00 -11.00
CA GLY A 486 -9.48 -6.80 -12.18
C GLY A 486 -9.68 -8.28 -11.88
N ILE A 487 -10.37 -9.01 -12.78
CA ILE A 487 -10.70 -10.44 -12.63
C ILE A 487 -9.46 -11.31 -12.38
N PHE A 488 -8.32 -10.99 -13.01
CA PHE A 488 -7.06 -11.74 -12.85
C PHE A 488 -6.55 -11.76 -11.40
N THR A 489 -6.87 -10.73 -10.63
CA THR A 489 -6.47 -10.60 -9.23
C THR A 489 -7.42 -11.29 -8.27
N ARG A 490 -8.52 -11.91 -8.77
CA ARG A 490 -9.63 -12.44 -7.96
C ARG A 490 -10.19 -11.43 -6.95
N GLY A 491 -10.06 -10.13 -7.25
CA GLY A 491 -10.45 -9.04 -6.36
C GLY A 491 -9.45 -8.74 -5.24
N GLN A 492 -8.24 -9.30 -5.28
CA GLN A 492 -7.18 -8.98 -4.32
C GLN A 492 -6.24 -7.92 -4.90
N LEU A 493 -5.62 -7.12 -4.04
CA LEU A 493 -4.58 -6.19 -4.45
C LEU A 493 -3.30 -6.63 -3.77
N GLY A 494 -2.69 -7.74 -4.21
CA GLY A 494 -1.44 -8.26 -3.64
C GLY A 494 -0.20 -7.75 -4.37
N LEU A 495 0.98 -7.93 -3.75
CA LEU A 495 2.26 -7.61 -4.39
C LEU A 495 2.46 -8.42 -5.68
N THR A 496 2.11 -9.71 -5.66
CA THR A 496 2.18 -10.59 -6.84
C THR A 496 1.25 -10.11 -7.97
N ASP A 497 0.06 -9.60 -7.63
CA ASP A 497 -0.91 -9.08 -8.62
C ASP A 497 -0.37 -7.84 -9.35
N ILE A 498 0.29 -6.93 -8.62
CA ILE A 498 0.92 -5.74 -9.21
C ILE A 498 2.07 -6.17 -10.12
N ILE A 499 2.90 -7.14 -9.71
CA ILE A 499 3.96 -7.67 -10.56
C ILE A 499 3.38 -8.25 -11.85
N PHE A 500 2.29 -9.01 -11.78
CA PHE A 500 1.63 -9.50 -12.99
C PHE A 500 1.14 -8.35 -13.86
N GLN A 501 0.55 -7.29 -13.29
CA GLN A 501 0.13 -6.12 -14.03
C GLN A 501 1.31 -5.44 -14.76
N TYR A 502 2.46 -5.26 -14.09
CA TYR A 502 3.66 -4.71 -14.70
C TYR A 502 4.20 -5.59 -15.83
N ILE A 503 4.22 -6.91 -15.66
CA ILE A 503 4.60 -7.84 -16.74
C ILE A 503 3.67 -7.70 -17.95
N HIS A 504 2.37 -7.49 -17.74
CA HIS A 504 1.42 -7.29 -18.84
C HIS A 504 1.63 -5.96 -19.57
N CYS A 505 2.11 -4.95 -18.86
CA CYS A 505 2.44 -3.62 -19.39
C CYS A 505 3.87 -3.51 -19.94
N ASP A 506 4.66 -4.60 -19.91
CA ASP A 506 6.10 -4.63 -20.25
C ASP A 506 6.98 -3.70 -19.37
N GLU A 507 6.49 -3.36 -18.17
CA GLU A 507 7.18 -2.51 -17.18
C GLU A 507 8.04 -3.38 -16.23
N ILE A 508 9.00 -4.11 -16.81
CA ILE A 508 9.72 -5.19 -16.11
C ILE A 508 10.59 -4.68 -14.95
N TYR A 509 11.19 -3.49 -15.06
CA TYR A 509 11.99 -2.93 -13.97
C TYR A 509 11.16 -2.69 -12.71
N GLU A 510 9.92 -2.22 -12.84
CA GLU A 510 9.05 -1.99 -11.69
C GLU A 510 8.61 -3.31 -11.04
N ALA A 511 8.37 -4.33 -11.85
CA ALA A 511 8.15 -5.69 -11.35
C ALA A 511 9.35 -6.22 -10.53
N ILE A 512 10.58 -5.98 -11.01
CA ILE A 512 11.82 -6.38 -10.32
C ILE A 512 12.02 -5.56 -9.04
N ASN A 513 11.72 -4.25 -9.07
CA ASN A 513 11.83 -3.37 -7.91
C ASN A 513 10.94 -3.87 -6.77
N ILE A 514 9.67 -4.22 -7.06
CA ILE A 514 8.79 -4.86 -6.08
C ILE A 514 9.37 -6.18 -5.59
N LEU A 515 9.78 -7.08 -6.49
CA LEU A 515 10.35 -8.39 -6.12
C LEU A 515 11.56 -8.23 -5.18
N SER A 516 12.43 -7.26 -5.45
CA SER A 516 13.60 -6.98 -4.62
C SER A 516 13.21 -6.53 -3.20
N SER A 517 12.06 -5.86 -3.05
CA SER A 517 11.49 -5.40 -1.78
C SER A 517 10.71 -6.46 -1.00
N MET A 518 10.53 -7.64 -1.59
CA MET A 518 9.92 -8.77 -0.89
C MET A 518 10.94 -9.49 -0.04
N ASN A 519 10.47 -10.02 1.09
CA ASN A 519 11.30 -10.85 1.95
C ASN A 519 11.09 -12.33 1.63
N TRP A 520 12.10 -12.97 1.02
CA TRP A 520 12.09 -14.40 0.70
C TRP A 520 11.84 -15.29 1.93
N ASP A 521 12.29 -14.89 3.11
CA ASP A 521 12.15 -15.69 4.34
C ASP A 521 10.70 -15.74 4.86
N THR A 522 9.89 -14.73 4.57
CA THR A 522 8.49 -14.67 5.00
C THR A 522 7.50 -14.91 3.86
N LEU A 523 7.88 -14.57 2.62
CA LEU A 523 7.04 -14.60 1.42
C LEU A 523 7.63 -15.50 0.32
N GLY A 524 8.41 -16.53 0.66
CA GLY A 524 9.15 -17.38 -0.31
C GLY A 524 8.32 -17.86 -1.50
N HIS A 525 7.12 -18.39 -1.25
CA HIS A 525 6.22 -18.83 -2.32
C HIS A 525 5.77 -17.70 -3.26
N GLN A 526 5.45 -16.51 -2.72
CA GLN A 526 5.07 -15.35 -3.53
C GLN A 526 6.27 -14.84 -4.33
N CYS A 527 7.46 -14.77 -3.73
CA CYS A 527 8.70 -14.39 -4.39
C CYS A 527 9.00 -15.34 -5.56
N PHE A 528 8.86 -16.65 -5.34
CA PHE A 528 9.05 -17.66 -6.38
C PHE A 528 8.07 -17.51 -7.54
N ILE A 529 6.77 -17.36 -7.28
CA ILE A 529 5.77 -17.14 -8.33
C ILE A 529 6.11 -15.89 -9.13
N SER A 530 6.38 -14.77 -8.45
CA SER A 530 6.70 -13.50 -9.07
C SER A 530 7.98 -13.58 -9.92
N MET A 531 9.08 -14.11 -9.37
CA MET A 531 10.33 -14.32 -10.11
C MET A 531 10.13 -15.24 -11.32
N SER A 532 9.42 -16.35 -11.15
CA SER A 532 9.17 -17.31 -12.22
C SER A 532 8.34 -16.70 -13.36
N ALA A 533 7.39 -15.82 -13.05
CA ALA A 533 6.59 -15.10 -14.02
C ALA A 533 7.44 -14.12 -14.84
N ILE A 534 8.27 -13.31 -14.17
CA ILE A 534 9.18 -12.36 -14.82
C ILE A 534 10.16 -13.11 -15.74
N VAL A 535 10.85 -14.12 -15.21
CA VAL A 535 11.86 -14.88 -15.98
C VAL A 535 11.22 -15.61 -17.15
N ASN A 536 10.06 -16.24 -16.98
CA ASN A 536 9.36 -16.90 -18.09
C ASN A 536 8.90 -15.92 -19.16
N HIS A 537 8.45 -14.72 -18.78
CA HIS A 537 8.06 -13.69 -19.72
C HIS A 537 9.27 -13.24 -20.56
N LEU A 538 10.41 -12.96 -19.92
CA LEU A 538 11.64 -12.53 -20.57
C LEU A 538 12.25 -13.60 -21.48
N LEU A 539 12.30 -14.86 -21.03
CA LEU A 539 12.86 -15.98 -21.81
C LEU A 539 12.03 -16.35 -23.05
N ARG A 540 10.78 -15.91 -23.16
CA ARG A 540 9.96 -16.08 -24.38
C ARG A 540 10.32 -15.08 -25.47
N GLN A 541 11.10 -14.06 -25.14
CA GLN A 541 11.46 -12.97 -26.03
C GLN A 541 12.93 -13.04 -26.44
N LYS A 542 13.33 -12.28 -27.47
CA LYS A 542 14.74 -12.20 -27.88
C LYS A 542 15.58 -11.51 -26.81
N LEU A 543 16.77 -12.03 -26.53
CA LEU A 543 17.69 -11.47 -25.55
C LEU A 543 18.38 -10.21 -26.06
N THR A 544 17.95 -9.08 -25.50
CA THR A 544 18.66 -7.80 -25.56
C THR A 544 19.53 -7.65 -24.30
N PRO A 545 20.58 -6.81 -24.32
CA PRO A 545 21.39 -6.54 -23.13
C PRO A 545 20.57 -6.06 -21.93
N GLU A 546 19.50 -5.30 -22.18
CA GLU A 546 18.54 -4.86 -21.17
C GLU A 546 17.81 -6.04 -20.53
N ARG A 547 17.29 -6.98 -21.34
CA ARG A 547 16.59 -8.17 -20.83
C ARG A 547 17.51 -9.12 -20.09
N GLU A 548 18.77 -9.20 -20.49
CA GLU A 548 19.79 -9.93 -19.72
C GLU A 548 20.00 -9.30 -18.34
N ALA A 549 20.12 -7.98 -18.27
CA ALA A 549 20.23 -7.28 -16.98
C ALA A 549 18.97 -7.47 -16.12
N GLN A 550 17.78 -7.47 -16.72
CA GLN A 550 16.52 -7.77 -16.02
C GLN A 550 16.46 -9.22 -15.51
N LEU A 551 16.93 -10.19 -16.28
CA LEU A 551 17.03 -11.59 -15.86
C LEU A 551 18.04 -11.78 -14.72
N GLU A 552 19.20 -11.13 -14.81
CA GLU A 552 20.23 -11.11 -13.77
C GLU A 552 19.70 -10.47 -12.48
N ALA A 553 19.04 -9.31 -12.57
CA ALA A 553 18.45 -8.64 -11.41
C ALA A 553 17.35 -9.49 -10.77
N SER A 554 16.50 -10.15 -11.57
CA SER A 554 15.43 -11.02 -11.09
C SER A 554 15.97 -12.23 -10.32
N LEU A 555 16.93 -12.96 -10.91
CA LEU A 555 17.57 -14.12 -10.27
C LEU A 555 18.47 -13.69 -9.10
N GLY A 556 19.08 -12.51 -9.20
CA GLY A 556 19.92 -11.90 -8.17
C GLY A 556 19.17 -11.62 -6.87
N THR A 557 17.84 -11.48 -6.90
CA THR A 557 17.04 -11.37 -5.67
C THR A 557 17.16 -12.60 -4.75
N PHE A 558 17.51 -13.77 -5.31
CA PHE A 558 17.73 -15.01 -4.56
C PHE A 558 19.21 -15.38 -4.42
N TYR A 559 20.01 -15.26 -5.49
CA TYR A 559 21.43 -15.66 -5.48
C TYR A 559 22.37 -14.61 -4.87
N ALA A 560 22.04 -13.32 -4.98
CA ALA A 560 22.85 -12.20 -4.47
C ALA A 560 21.99 -11.19 -3.68
N PRO A 561 21.25 -11.63 -2.65
CA PRO A 561 20.38 -10.75 -1.87
C PRO A 561 21.20 -9.78 -1.03
N THR A 562 20.66 -8.58 -0.77
CA THR A 562 21.31 -7.56 0.09
C THR A 562 21.60 -8.10 1.51
N ARG A 563 20.81 -9.07 1.96
CA ARG A 563 21.06 -9.84 3.18
C ARG A 563 20.99 -11.33 2.89
N PRO A 564 21.89 -12.14 3.48
CA PRO A 564 21.83 -13.59 3.34
C PRO A 564 20.45 -14.11 3.76
N LEU A 565 19.87 -14.98 2.93
CA LEU A 565 18.62 -15.68 3.24
C LEU A 565 18.85 -16.74 4.31
N LEU A 566 17.78 -17.16 4.99
CA LEU A 566 17.86 -18.31 5.90
C LEU A 566 18.15 -19.61 5.13
N ASP A 567 18.95 -20.50 5.73
CA ASP A 567 19.29 -21.80 5.14
C ASP A 567 18.05 -22.63 4.80
N THR A 568 16.98 -22.50 5.60
CA THR A 568 15.68 -23.14 5.34
C THR A 568 15.06 -22.68 4.03
N THR A 569 15.11 -21.37 3.76
CA THR A 569 14.57 -20.75 2.55
C THR A 569 15.38 -21.18 1.34
N ILE A 570 16.72 -21.22 1.48
CA ILE A 570 17.62 -21.64 0.40
C ILE A 570 17.34 -23.11 0.03
N LEU A 571 17.28 -24.01 1.02
CA LEU A 571 17.03 -25.43 0.80
C LEU A 571 15.68 -25.70 0.11
N GLU A 572 14.65 -24.93 0.43
CA GLU A 572 13.31 -25.13 -0.14
C GLU A 572 13.23 -24.73 -1.63
N TYR A 573 13.85 -23.61 -2.02
CA TYR A 573 13.67 -23.03 -3.35
C TYR A 573 14.86 -23.19 -4.31
N ARG A 574 16.05 -23.57 -3.82
CA ARG A 574 17.29 -23.66 -4.62
C ARG A 574 17.11 -24.51 -5.88
N ASP A 575 16.56 -25.71 -5.74
CA ASP A 575 16.46 -26.65 -6.86
C ASP A 575 15.52 -26.13 -7.96
N GLU A 576 14.37 -25.57 -7.58
CA GLU A 576 13.41 -25.01 -8.53
C GLU A 576 13.95 -23.75 -9.22
N ILE A 577 14.59 -22.85 -8.49
CA ILE A 577 15.19 -21.62 -9.05
C ILE A 577 16.38 -21.97 -9.95
N SER A 578 17.16 -23.00 -9.63
CA SER A 578 18.28 -23.45 -10.46
C SER A 578 17.84 -23.83 -11.88
N LYS A 579 16.62 -24.37 -12.06
CA LYS A 579 16.08 -24.71 -13.40
C LYS A 579 15.93 -23.45 -14.27
N TYR A 580 15.51 -22.33 -13.68
CA TYR A 580 15.38 -21.06 -14.39
C TYR A 580 16.74 -20.45 -14.71
N ALA A 581 17.67 -20.50 -13.75
CA ALA A 581 19.04 -20.04 -13.94
C ALA A 581 19.75 -20.83 -15.06
N ARG A 582 19.60 -22.17 -15.10
CA ARG A 582 20.12 -23.02 -16.18
C ARG A 582 19.50 -22.69 -17.54
N ARG A 583 18.19 -22.43 -17.60
CA ARG A 583 17.53 -22.00 -18.85
C ARG A 583 18.09 -20.67 -19.35
N PHE A 584 18.34 -19.71 -18.47
CA PHE A 584 18.98 -18.45 -18.81
C PHE A 584 20.42 -18.64 -19.28
N PHE A 585 21.20 -19.48 -18.59
CA PHE A 585 22.56 -19.86 -18.99
C PHE A 585 22.62 -20.39 -20.44
N HIS A 586 21.78 -21.37 -20.79
CA HIS A 586 21.78 -21.91 -22.15
C HIS A 586 21.31 -20.87 -23.19
N HIS A 587 20.43 -19.96 -22.79
CA HIS A 587 20.01 -18.84 -23.62
C HIS A 587 21.17 -17.88 -23.92
N LEU A 588 22.02 -17.56 -22.94
CA LEU A 588 23.24 -16.76 -23.13
C LEU A 588 24.21 -17.44 -24.12
N LEU A 589 24.43 -18.75 -23.98
CA LEU A 589 25.29 -19.51 -24.90
C LEU A 589 24.72 -19.59 -26.32
N SER A 590 23.41 -19.79 -26.46
CA SER A 590 22.74 -19.95 -27.77
C SER A 590 22.60 -18.62 -28.53
N SER A 591 22.39 -17.52 -27.81
CA SER A 591 22.26 -16.18 -28.39
C SER A 591 23.60 -15.46 -28.59
N GLY A 592 24.71 -16.01 -28.09
CA GLY A 592 26.08 -15.60 -28.38
C GLY A 592 26.57 -15.94 -29.80
N GLY A 593 25.68 -15.90 -30.81
CA GLY A 593 25.92 -16.33 -32.18
C GLY A 593 27.18 -15.72 -32.81
N TRP A 594 28.11 -16.59 -33.19
CA TRP A 594 29.18 -16.29 -34.14
C TRP A 594 28.59 -16.48 -35.55
N GLU A 595 28.20 -15.40 -36.23
CA GLU A 595 28.16 -15.45 -37.69
C GLU A 595 29.60 -15.63 -38.16
N VAL A 596 29.94 -16.87 -38.53
CA VAL A 596 31.16 -17.16 -39.25
C VAL A 596 31.04 -16.46 -40.60
N GLN A 597 31.84 -15.43 -40.85
CA GLN A 597 32.08 -15.02 -42.23
C GLN A 597 32.80 -16.17 -42.91
N ASP A 598 32.04 -16.91 -43.71
CA ASP A 598 32.55 -17.90 -44.64
C ASP A 598 33.39 -17.15 -45.68
N GLN A 599 34.69 -16.99 -45.42
CA GLN A 599 35.63 -16.52 -46.45
C GLN A 599 35.87 -17.65 -47.43
N GLY A 600 34.94 -17.78 -48.37
CA GLY A 600 35.15 -18.52 -49.60
C GLY A 600 36.40 -18.00 -50.32
N TYR A 601 37.34 -18.92 -50.55
CA TYR A 601 38.45 -18.77 -51.47
C TYR A 601 37.98 -18.17 -52.80
N GLN A 602 38.39 -16.94 -53.13
CA GLN A 602 38.65 -16.55 -54.52
C GLN A 602 39.88 -15.63 -54.61
N HIS A 603 40.84 -16.05 -55.43
CA HIS A 603 41.95 -15.25 -55.93
C HIS A 603 41.45 -13.98 -56.63
N GLY A 604 42.05 -12.82 -56.32
CA GLY A 604 41.85 -11.61 -57.12
C GLY A 604 42.43 -10.35 -56.48
N HIS A 605 43.39 -9.74 -57.16
CA HIS A 605 44.12 -8.53 -56.78
C HIS A 605 43.25 -7.26 -56.60
N ILE A 606 43.59 -6.47 -55.57
CA ILE A 606 43.74 -4.98 -55.54
C ILE A 606 42.52 -4.13 -55.98
N GLN A 607 41.82 -3.43 -55.07
CA GLN A 607 42.12 -2.06 -54.54
C GLN A 607 40.90 -1.45 -53.81
N ALA A 608 41.16 -0.90 -52.62
CA ALA A 608 40.51 0.25 -51.95
C ALA A 608 38.98 0.46 -52.03
N GLN A 609 38.29 0.39 -50.88
CA GLN A 609 37.72 1.57 -50.22
C GLN A 609 37.18 1.25 -48.81
N SER A 610 37.49 2.15 -47.89
CA SER A 610 37.23 2.13 -46.45
C SER A 610 35.75 2.35 -46.11
N SER A 611 35.14 1.42 -45.37
CA SER A 611 33.97 1.65 -44.49
C SER A 611 33.57 0.36 -43.74
N TYR A 612 34.46 -0.19 -42.90
CA TYR A 612 34.13 -1.35 -42.05
C TYR A 612 34.96 -1.33 -40.76
N SER A 613 34.54 -0.61 -39.70
CA SER A 613 35.24 -0.72 -38.39
C SER A 613 34.48 -0.25 -37.14
N VAL A 614 33.15 -0.09 -37.13
CA VAL A 614 32.44 0.33 -35.88
C VAL A 614 31.44 -0.73 -35.40
N GLU A 615 30.75 -1.43 -36.29
CA GLU A 615 29.79 -2.49 -35.87
C GLU A 615 30.46 -3.80 -35.42
N THR A 616 31.66 -4.12 -35.94
CA THR A 616 32.38 -5.36 -35.60
C THR A 616 33.00 -5.34 -34.21
N ASP A 617 33.51 -4.19 -33.74
CA ASP A 617 34.11 -4.05 -32.40
C ASP A 617 33.05 -4.10 -31.28
N CYS A 618 31.88 -3.49 -31.51
CA CYS A 618 30.75 -3.56 -30.58
C CYS A 618 30.17 -4.99 -30.45
N ARG A 619 30.11 -5.75 -31.56
CA ARG A 619 29.65 -7.15 -31.55
C ARG A 619 30.63 -8.09 -30.85
N GLN A 620 31.95 -7.86 -30.95
CA GLN A 620 32.94 -8.64 -30.19
C GLN A 620 32.86 -8.35 -28.69
N LYS A 621 32.79 -7.08 -28.27
CA LYS A 621 32.67 -6.70 -26.85
C LYS A 621 31.42 -7.29 -26.18
N GLY A 622 30.25 -7.22 -26.84
CA GLY A 622 29.01 -7.80 -26.31
C GLY A 622 29.02 -9.33 -26.17
N LYS A 623 29.84 -10.04 -26.97
CA LYS A 623 29.99 -11.50 -26.89
C LYS A 623 30.79 -11.91 -25.66
N TYR A 624 31.94 -11.29 -25.42
CA TYR A 624 32.75 -11.55 -24.21
C TYR A 624 31.95 -11.29 -22.93
N GLN A 625 31.13 -10.25 -22.93
CA GLN A 625 30.25 -9.91 -21.81
C GLN A 625 29.22 -11.01 -21.49
N ARG A 626 28.62 -11.66 -22.51
CA ARG A 626 27.68 -12.77 -22.29
C ARG A 626 28.34 -14.04 -21.75
N PHE A 627 29.58 -14.33 -22.15
CA PHE A 627 30.35 -15.46 -21.60
C PHE A 627 30.73 -15.24 -20.14
N GLU A 628 31.16 -14.03 -19.80
CA GLU A 628 31.44 -13.67 -18.41
C GLU A 628 30.20 -13.85 -17.53
N LYS A 629 29.04 -13.38 -17.99
CA LYS A 629 27.75 -13.59 -17.33
C LYS A 629 27.39 -15.06 -17.17
N ALA A 630 27.52 -15.86 -18.23
CA ALA A 630 27.26 -17.29 -18.17
C ALA A 630 28.22 -18.01 -17.21
N PHE A 631 29.48 -17.60 -17.15
CA PHE A 631 30.49 -18.14 -16.25
C PHE A 631 30.18 -17.80 -14.78
N LEU A 632 29.84 -16.54 -14.48
CA LEU A 632 29.42 -16.12 -13.13
C LEU A 632 28.14 -16.86 -12.69
N LEU A 633 27.16 -17.01 -13.58
CA LEU A 633 25.95 -17.76 -13.29
C LEU A 633 26.23 -19.25 -13.00
N ALA A 634 27.20 -19.86 -13.68
CA ALA A 634 27.64 -21.22 -13.38
C ALA A 634 28.31 -21.33 -11.99
N VAL A 635 29.02 -20.29 -11.55
CA VAL A 635 29.57 -20.19 -10.19
C VAL A 635 28.44 -20.12 -9.16
N ASP A 636 27.45 -19.24 -9.37
CA ASP A 636 26.34 -19.04 -8.43
C ASP A 636 25.46 -20.29 -8.27
N ILE A 637 25.24 -21.03 -9.37
CA ILE A 637 24.53 -22.31 -9.34
C ILE A 637 25.38 -23.41 -8.67
N GLY A 638 26.71 -23.32 -8.79
CA GLY A 638 27.65 -24.30 -8.25
C GLY A 638 27.57 -25.66 -8.96
N ALA A 639 27.33 -25.68 -10.27
CA ALA A 639 27.09 -26.91 -11.01
C ALA A 639 28.17 -27.21 -12.05
N ARG A 640 28.79 -28.38 -11.90
CA ARG A 640 29.88 -28.88 -12.75
C ARG A 640 29.52 -28.98 -14.23
N ASP A 641 28.32 -29.49 -14.51
CA ASP A 641 27.84 -29.70 -15.88
C ASP A 641 27.82 -28.39 -16.69
N LEU A 642 27.45 -27.28 -16.06
CA LEU A 642 27.48 -25.97 -16.71
C LEU A 642 28.90 -25.52 -17.08
N PHE A 643 29.89 -25.75 -16.20
CA PHE A 643 31.30 -25.48 -16.54
C PHE A 643 31.81 -26.37 -17.67
N MET A 644 31.34 -27.63 -17.74
CA MET A 644 31.65 -28.51 -18.87
C MET A 644 30.98 -28.06 -20.17
N ASP A 645 29.76 -27.51 -20.10
CA ASP A 645 29.10 -26.90 -21.26
C ASP A 645 29.88 -25.68 -21.77
N ILE A 646 30.37 -24.81 -20.87
CA ILE A 646 31.29 -23.71 -21.24
C ILE A 646 32.56 -24.27 -21.87
N HIS A 647 33.15 -25.33 -21.29
CA HIS A 647 34.37 -25.94 -21.80
C HIS A 647 34.22 -26.46 -23.23
N TYR A 648 33.19 -27.27 -23.49
CA TYR A 648 32.95 -27.81 -24.83
C TYR A 648 32.58 -26.72 -25.83
N PHE A 649 31.79 -25.72 -25.41
CA PHE A 649 31.49 -24.57 -26.25
C PHE A 649 32.76 -23.78 -26.60
N ALA A 650 33.63 -23.49 -25.63
CA ALA A 650 34.87 -22.76 -25.84
C ALA A 650 35.85 -23.55 -26.72
N LEU A 651 35.91 -24.88 -26.58
CA LEU A 651 36.69 -25.76 -27.45
C LEU A 651 36.20 -25.72 -28.90
N ASP A 652 34.88 -25.81 -29.13
CA ASP A 652 34.28 -25.73 -30.47
C ASP A 652 34.58 -24.39 -31.16
N LYS A 653 34.84 -23.34 -30.38
CA LYS A 653 35.16 -21.99 -30.88
C LYS A 653 36.66 -21.65 -30.88
N GLY A 654 37.53 -22.53 -30.40
CA GLY A 654 38.99 -22.32 -30.38
C GLY A 654 39.52 -21.45 -29.24
N GLU A 655 38.71 -21.11 -28.24
CA GLU A 655 39.08 -20.30 -27.07
C GLU A 655 39.69 -21.16 -25.94
N LEU A 656 40.93 -21.62 -26.15
CA LEU A 656 41.60 -22.61 -25.29
C LEU A 656 41.79 -22.13 -23.84
N ALA A 657 42.03 -20.84 -23.61
CA ALA A 657 42.23 -20.28 -22.27
C ALA A 657 40.95 -20.36 -21.43
N LEU A 658 39.80 -19.98 -22.00
CA LEU A 658 38.50 -20.08 -21.33
C LEU A 658 38.11 -21.55 -21.10
N ALA A 659 38.37 -22.42 -22.08
CA ALA A 659 38.13 -23.85 -21.96
C ALA A 659 38.94 -24.47 -20.79
N GLU A 660 40.20 -24.09 -20.63
CA GLU A 660 41.04 -24.60 -19.53
C GLU A 660 40.58 -24.10 -18.16
N VAL A 661 40.21 -22.82 -18.04
CA VAL A 661 39.67 -22.24 -16.80
C VAL A 661 38.36 -22.92 -16.40
N ALA A 662 37.44 -23.12 -17.36
CA ALA A 662 36.17 -23.80 -17.09
C ALA A 662 36.37 -25.26 -16.65
N ARG A 663 37.27 -26.00 -17.31
CA ARG A 663 37.62 -27.39 -16.93
C ARG A 663 38.23 -27.47 -15.53
N LYS A 664 39.09 -26.51 -15.17
CA LYS A 664 39.70 -26.44 -13.84
C LYS A 664 38.62 -26.24 -12.78
N ARG A 665 37.73 -25.26 -12.97
CA ARG A 665 36.61 -25.02 -12.04
C ARG A 665 35.66 -26.21 -11.91
N ALA A 666 35.36 -26.90 -13.01
CA ALA A 666 34.57 -28.15 -12.95
C ALA A 666 35.24 -29.22 -12.06
N SER A 667 36.58 -29.30 -12.11
CA SER A 667 37.36 -30.26 -11.29
C SER A 667 37.44 -29.83 -9.82
N ASP A 668 37.49 -28.53 -9.53
CA ASP A 668 37.50 -28.00 -8.17
C ASP A 668 36.16 -28.31 -7.45
N ILE A 669 35.03 -28.20 -8.15
CA ILE A 669 33.70 -28.55 -7.61
C ILE A 669 33.61 -30.06 -7.29
N ASP A 670 34.17 -30.92 -8.13
CA ASP A 670 34.26 -32.36 -7.85
C ASP A 670 35.07 -32.60 -6.56
N ALA A 671 36.20 -31.92 -6.38
CA ALA A 671 37.03 -32.05 -5.18
C ALA A 671 36.30 -31.57 -3.91
N GLU A 672 35.58 -30.45 -3.96
CA GLU A 672 34.80 -29.91 -2.84
C GLU A 672 33.61 -30.81 -2.44
N SER A 673 32.96 -31.45 -3.42
CA SER A 673 31.89 -32.43 -3.18
C SER A 673 32.41 -33.73 -2.54
N ILE A 674 33.64 -34.13 -2.86
CA ILE A 674 34.30 -35.30 -2.28
C ILE A 674 34.75 -34.99 -0.85
N THR A 675 35.31 -33.81 -0.57
CA THR A 675 35.75 -33.43 0.79
C THR A 675 34.58 -33.26 1.77
N SER A 676 33.47 -32.66 1.33
CA SER A 676 32.26 -32.51 2.16
C SER A 676 31.56 -33.86 2.45
N GLY A 677 31.63 -34.81 1.52
CA GLY A 677 31.18 -36.19 1.75
C GLY A 677 32.08 -36.98 2.70
N VAL A 678 33.38 -36.67 2.74
CA VAL A 678 34.35 -37.32 3.65
C VAL A 678 34.22 -36.79 5.08
N ASP A 679 33.96 -35.49 5.28
CA ASP A 679 33.71 -34.92 6.62
C ASP A 679 32.39 -35.43 7.25
N PHE A 680 31.37 -35.75 6.44
CA PHE A 680 30.15 -36.42 6.94
C PHE A 680 30.39 -37.86 7.39
N ILE A 681 31.34 -38.56 6.76
CA ILE A 681 31.73 -39.93 7.12
C ILE A 681 32.60 -39.91 8.39
N TYR A 682 33.47 -38.92 8.58
CA TYR A 682 34.26 -38.80 9.81
C TYR A 682 33.49 -38.21 11.00
N SER A 683 32.40 -37.46 10.78
CA SER A 683 31.55 -36.93 11.87
C SER A 683 30.56 -37.95 12.43
N THR A 684 30.41 -39.13 11.80
CA THR A 684 29.55 -40.22 12.29
C THR A 684 30.33 -41.34 13.00
N GLU A 685 31.66 -41.21 13.11
CA GLU A 685 32.54 -42.17 13.81
C GLU A 685 33.30 -41.58 15.03
N SER A 686 32.97 -40.37 15.49
CA SER A 686 33.50 -39.86 16.77
C SER A 686 32.43 -39.10 17.58
N ASP A 687 31.84 -39.86 18.52
CA ASP A 687 31.09 -39.50 19.76
C ASP A 687 29.99 -38.43 19.72
#